data_AF-A0A970KJC1-F1
#
_entry.id   AF-A0A970KJC1-F1
#
_cell.length_a   1.000
_cell.length_b   1.000
_cell.length_c   1.000
_cell.angle_alpha   90.00
_cell.angle_beta   90.00
_cell.angle_gamma   90.00
#
_symmetry.space_group_name_H-M   'P 1'
#
loop_
_entity.id
_entity.type
_entity.pdbx_description
1 polymer ?
#
loop_
_entity_poly.entity_id
_entity_poly.type
_entity_poly.pdbx_seq_one_letter_code
_entity_poly.pdbx_strand_id
1 'polypeptide(L)'
;MTRKFLLAIFIITFLASMAAVCVRYSVEKSVNGVELIMDYEALEMLNVNQMEYIKTLQDNGLTAVAIYPDTIRQLLNKGEGQLITANELKRSYSLTGWLNPILASFPYNDDSAFFVTYNKEFIRKFRLSVPEWVDKYKIGIELNDEQLVLFFKNWNSKYLDLCLGFDRELIAELEKTGLKIIPRFYNNILDNSYYWNMMKELSPYLIIFAGEEITGYKEDSKDDLRKTAEIMNNNYILFGMIEPFIARQNGAYSLAHLTDFNLLRVHSIQQKEMDERDNYDERDIIERYMRAVRERNVRLLYLKPFLEEKNNISPKERTISFVKKLTDALKDAGYRTGSLQTYSKYQSHYILLVMTGTGIILAGVLLLAYIFSFRNDKYYFLFMIAGLLGQLFLIFTGKELFLRKILALGAAIVFPSLAIITQFLEGRGKGWLLRFLKACFISLLGAVFLAASLAHISFILNVDQFAGVKLSFILPVLLVSIYYFSQYVSMSGDSYFNKITELLDKEIRIKHLLLCAVLAVGGLIYITRTGNNPLIQITKIEVMARDLLERFLFIRPRFKEIIGHPCFIIGLVLADRGRYKLYYYPLIILAAIAQINILNTFSHIHTPLIVSLVRTFHGIWIGFLGGIILVILFRYLIQYLDRKRG
;
A
#
# COMPACT_ATOMS: atom_id res chain seq x y z
N MET A 1 -29.48 12.17 32.39
CA MET A 1 -28.09 12.65 32.21
C MET A 1 -28.12 13.87 31.31
N THR A 2 -27.59 15.03 31.72
CA THR A 2 -27.75 16.26 30.94
C THR A 2 -26.92 16.18 29.66
N ARG A 3 -27.44 16.66 28.52
CA ARG A 3 -26.73 16.70 27.21
C ARG A 3 -25.32 17.33 27.33
N LYS A 4 -25.13 18.23 28.29
CA LYS A 4 -23.85 18.86 28.64
C LYS A 4 -22.78 17.86 29.08
N PHE A 5 -23.16 16.83 29.85
CA PHE A 5 -22.23 15.80 30.33
C PHE A 5 -21.72 14.90 29.20
N LEU A 6 -22.60 14.43 28.31
CA LEU A 6 -22.21 13.65 27.12
C LEU A 6 -21.29 14.46 26.20
N LEU A 7 -21.58 15.74 26.02
CA LEU A 7 -20.74 16.64 25.23
C LEU A 7 -19.35 16.82 25.85
N ALA A 8 -19.27 16.95 27.18
CA ALA A 8 -17.99 17.05 27.89
C ALA A 8 -17.14 15.78 27.68
N ILE A 9 -17.73 14.59 27.80
CA ILE A 9 -17.02 13.33 27.53
C ILE A 9 -16.57 13.26 26.06
N PHE A 10 -17.44 13.64 25.12
CA PHE A 10 -17.07 13.69 23.70
C PHE A 10 -15.88 14.62 23.44
N ILE A 11 -15.83 15.80 24.08
CA ILE A 11 -14.70 16.73 23.95
C ILE A 11 -13.41 16.11 24.52
N ILE A 12 -13.48 15.48 25.70
CA ILE A 12 -12.31 14.82 26.32
C ILE A 12 -11.77 13.72 25.41
N THR A 13 -12.65 12.85 24.91
CA THR A 13 -12.27 11.75 23.99
C THR A 13 -11.72 12.26 22.66
N PHE A 14 -12.24 13.39 22.15
CA PHE A 14 -11.70 14.05 20.98
C PHE A 14 -10.28 14.61 21.22
N LEU A 15 -10.05 15.27 22.36
CA LEU A 15 -8.72 15.77 22.73
C LEU A 15 -7.70 14.63 22.90
N ALA A 16 -8.11 13.50 23.47
CA ALA A 16 -7.27 12.31 23.55
C ALA A 16 -6.94 11.74 22.15
N SER A 17 -7.92 11.73 21.24
CA SER A 17 -7.72 11.30 19.86
C SER A 17 -6.77 12.24 19.11
N MET A 18 -6.90 13.55 19.32
CA MET A 18 -5.96 14.56 18.83
C MET A 18 -4.53 14.31 19.32
N ALA A 19 -4.35 14.00 20.61
CA ALA A 19 -3.04 13.66 21.15
C ALA A 19 -2.42 12.46 20.44
N ALA A 20 -3.18 11.38 20.23
CA ALA A 20 -2.71 10.21 19.47
C ALA A 20 -2.26 10.58 18.04
N VAL A 21 -3.04 11.42 17.35
CA VAL A 21 -2.72 11.92 16.01
C VAL A 21 -1.48 12.82 16.00
N CYS A 22 -1.26 13.63 17.04
CA CYS A 22 -0.06 14.46 17.17
C CYS A 22 1.20 13.63 17.34
N VAL A 23 1.15 12.55 18.13
CA VAL A 23 2.29 11.63 18.25
C VAL A 23 2.60 10.99 16.90
N ARG A 24 1.58 10.57 16.15
CA ARG A 24 1.75 10.07 14.77
C ARG A 24 2.46 11.09 13.89
N TYR A 25 2.01 12.35 13.90
CA TYR A 25 2.61 13.40 13.09
C TYR A 25 4.10 13.60 13.42
N SER A 26 4.47 13.53 14.70
CA SER A 26 5.88 13.62 15.12
C SER A 26 6.73 12.48 14.54
N VAL A 27 6.21 11.25 14.54
CA VAL A 27 6.90 10.07 13.99
C VAL A 27 7.02 10.14 12.46
N GLU A 28 6.01 10.65 11.77
CA GLU A 28 6.08 10.84 10.31
C GLU A 28 7.11 11.91 9.92
N LYS A 29 7.22 12.99 10.71
CA LYS A 29 8.15 14.09 10.45
C LYS A 29 9.60 13.73 10.78
N SER A 30 9.84 12.78 11.67
CA SER A 30 11.20 12.41 12.10
C SER A 30 11.99 11.63 11.05
N VAL A 31 11.34 11.16 9.97
CA VAL A 31 11.96 10.33 8.93
C VAL A 31 11.87 11.01 7.57
N ASN A 32 12.94 11.70 7.17
CA ASN A 32 13.06 12.36 5.86
C ASN A 32 14.23 11.83 4.99
N GLY A 33 14.92 10.79 5.47
CA GLY A 33 15.98 10.11 4.73
C GLY A 33 15.46 9.23 3.60
N VAL A 34 16.03 9.34 2.40
CA VAL A 34 15.68 8.48 1.25
C VAL A 34 16.94 7.82 0.70
N GLU A 35 16.89 6.50 0.53
CA GLU A 35 17.98 5.72 -0.08
C GLU A 35 17.62 5.46 -1.56
N LEU A 36 18.54 5.76 -2.47
CA LEU A 36 18.44 5.46 -3.89
C LEU A 36 19.32 4.25 -4.16
N ILE A 37 18.69 3.11 -4.42
CA ILE A 37 19.33 1.80 -4.51
C ILE A 37 19.29 1.34 -5.96
N MET A 38 20.42 1.24 -6.64
CA MET A 38 20.48 0.74 -8.01
C MET A 38 20.60 -0.78 -8.04
N ASP A 39 19.84 -1.43 -8.92
CA ASP A 39 19.95 -2.86 -9.20
C ASP A 39 21.24 -3.17 -9.97
N TYR A 40 22.19 -3.87 -9.35
CA TYR A 40 23.48 -4.19 -9.98
C TYR A 40 23.34 -5.18 -11.14
N GLU A 41 22.55 -6.23 -11.01
CA GLU A 41 22.34 -7.20 -12.11
C GLU A 41 21.70 -6.54 -13.33
N ALA A 42 20.77 -5.61 -13.12
CA ALA A 42 20.19 -4.86 -14.24
C ALA A 42 21.22 -3.90 -14.89
N LEU A 43 22.19 -3.38 -14.12
CA LEU A 43 23.29 -2.58 -14.67
C LEU A 43 24.25 -3.41 -15.53
N GLU A 44 24.47 -4.69 -15.22
CA GLU A 44 25.33 -5.58 -16.03
C GLU A 44 24.81 -5.76 -17.47
N MET A 45 23.52 -5.49 -17.71
CA MET A 45 22.92 -5.54 -19.05
C MET A 45 23.35 -4.36 -19.93
N LEU A 46 23.92 -3.31 -19.36
CA LEU A 46 24.47 -2.19 -20.11
C LEU A 46 25.91 -2.50 -20.56
N ASN A 47 26.22 -2.18 -21.81
CA ASN A 47 27.58 -2.30 -22.35
C ASN A 47 28.45 -1.11 -21.90
N VAL A 48 28.78 -1.05 -20.61
CA VAL A 48 29.59 -0.01 -19.97
C VAL A 48 30.61 -0.63 -19.02
N ASN A 49 31.69 0.10 -18.71
CA ASN A 49 32.55 -0.25 -17.59
C ASN A 49 31.75 -0.04 -16.29
N GLN A 50 31.36 -1.14 -15.62
CA GLN A 50 30.39 -1.07 -14.51
C GLN A 50 30.88 -0.20 -13.37
N MET A 51 32.15 -0.32 -12.98
CA MET A 51 32.69 0.40 -11.81
C MET A 51 32.84 1.90 -12.06
N GLU A 52 33.32 2.30 -13.24
CA GLU A 52 33.38 3.72 -13.62
C GLU A 52 31.98 4.33 -13.71
N TYR A 53 31.04 3.56 -14.25
CA TYR A 53 29.66 4.00 -14.42
C TYR A 53 28.93 4.14 -13.09
N ILE A 54 29.11 3.19 -12.16
CA ILE A 54 28.54 3.26 -10.80
C ILE A 54 29.09 4.47 -10.05
N LYS A 55 30.38 4.78 -10.18
CA LYS A 55 30.97 5.99 -9.61
C LYS A 55 30.33 7.26 -10.20
N THR A 56 30.10 7.28 -11.51
CA THR A 56 29.38 8.37 -12.16
C THR A 56 27.95 8.52 -11.62
N LEU A 57 27.24 7.42 -11.38
CA LEU A 57 25.89 7.45 -10.79
C LEU A 57 25.93 7.95 -9.33
N GLN A 58 26.93 7.57 -8.55
CA GLN A 58 27.16 8.08 -7.20
C GLN A 58 27.36 9.59 -7.21
N ASP A 59 28.21 10.12 -8.10
CA ASP A 59 28.45 11.56 -8.24
C ASP A 59 27.15 12.32 -8.60
N ASN A 60 26.18 11.64 -9.22
CA ASN A 60 24.86 12.16 -9.54
C ASN A 60 23.78 11.87 -8.47
N GLY A 61 24.17 11.33 -7.31
CA GLY A 61 23.31 11.20 -6.14
C GLY A 61 22.80 9.79 -5.84
N LEU A 62 23.29 8.76 -6.52
CA LEU A 62 23.07 7.38 -6.11
C LEU A 62 23.70 7.14 -4.73
N THR A 63 23.02 6.39 -3.86
CA THR A 63 23.45 6.23 -2.46
C THR A 63 23.77 4.78 -2.09
N ALA A 64 23.18 3.83 -2.80
CA ALA A 64 23.38 2.41 -2.54
C ALA A 64 23.25 1.55 -3.81
N VAL A 65 23.75 0.33 -3.74
CA VAL A 65 23.69 -0.68 -4.80
C VAL A 65 23.17 -1.99 -4.22
N ALA A 66 22.22 -2.61 -4.91
CA ALA A 66 21.69 -3.91 -4.55
C ALA A 66 22.47 -5.02 -5.25
N ILE A 67 22.97 -5.98 -4.47
CA ILE A 67 23.75 -7.10 -4.96
C ILE A 67 23.07 -8.43 -4.63
N TYR A 68 23.38 -9.45 -5.42
CA TYR A 68 22.77 -10.76 -5.33
C TYR A 68 23.84 -11.82 -5.05
N PRO A 69 23.50 -12.86 -4.28
CA PRO A 69 24.37 -14.01 -4.15
C PRO A 69 24.34 -14.80 -5.46
N ASP A 70 25.47 -15.34 -5.85
CA ASP A 70 25.57 -16.26 -6.98
C ASP A 70 24.86 -17.58 -6.66
N THR A 71 24.29 -18.18 -7.69
CA THR A 71 23.64 -19.48 -7.68
C THR A 71 24.13 -20.29 -8.87
N ILE A 72 23.98 -21.61 -8.80
CA ILE A 72 24.30 -22.50 -9.92
C ILE A 72 23.53 -22.04 -11.18
N ARG A 73 22.26 -21.64 -11.01
CA ARG A 73 21.42 -21.11 -12.10
C ARG A 73 22.01 -19.84 -12.73
N GLN A 74 22.47 -18.87 -11.94
CA GLN A 74 23.08 -17.65 -12.50
C GLN A 74 24.35 -17.96 -13.28
N LEU A 75 25.22 -18.85 -12.78
CA LEU A 75 26.43 -19.25 -13.51
C LEU A 75 26.09 -19.91 -14.86
N LEU A 76 25.05 -20.76 -14.90
CA LEU A 76 24.55 -21.32 -16.16
C LEU A 76 24.03 -20.25 -17.11
N ASN A 77 23.25 -19.28 -16.59
CA ASN A 77 22.70 -18.20 -17.40
C ASN A 77 23.76 -17.24 -17.94
N LYS A 78 24.84 -16.99 -17.18
CA LYS A 78 26.00 -16.20 -17.60
C LYS A 78 26.93 -16.98 -18.56
N GLY A 79 26.69 -18.27 -18.78
CA GLY A 79 27.55 -19.13 -19.60
C GLY A 79 28.88 -19.50 -18.92
N GLU A 80 28.99 -19.27 -17.62
CA GLU A 80 30.19 -19.52 -16.80
C GLU A 80 30.22 -20.94 -16.19
N GLY A 81 29.17 -21.71 -16.43
CA GLY A 81 29.09 -23.12 -16.07
C GLY A 81 28.26 -23.92 -17.09
N GLN A 82 28.37 -25.23 -17.00
CA GLN A 82 27.64 -26.19 -17.82
C GLN A 82 27.02 -27.25 -16.92
N LEU A 83 25.75 -27.55 -17.17
CA LEU A 83 25.08 -28.70 -16.57
C LEU A 83 25.11 -29.84 -17.58
N ILE A 84 25.69 -30.97 -17.19
CA ILE A 84 25.81 -32.17 -18.01
C ILE A 84 25.09 -33.29 -17.28
N THR A 85 23.98 -33.76 -17.84
CA THR A 85 23.29 -34.95 -17.33
C THR A 85 24.05 -36.21 -17.70
N ALA A 86 23.90 -37.28 -16.92
CA ALA A 86 24.51 -38.57 -17.23
C ALA A 86 24.06 -39.11 -18.61
N ASN A 87 22.81 -38.85 -19.01
CA ASN A 87 22.29 -39.23 -20.32
C ASN A 87 22.99 -38.48 -21.46
N GLU A 88 23.27 -37.19 -21.30
CA GLU A 88 24.04 -36.40 -22.27
C GLU A 88 25.49 -36.90 -22.36
N LEU A 89 26.09 -37.23 -21.21
CA LEU A 89 27.44 -37.78 -21.15
C LEU A 89 27.52 -39.14 -21.89
N LYS A 90 26.56 -40.05 -21.64
CA LYS A 90 26.44 -41.34 -22.35
C LYS A 90 26.23 -41.14 -23.85
N ARG A 91 25.36 -40.21 -24.24
CA ARG A 91 25.10 -39.89 -25.65
C ARG A 91 26.34 -39.34 -26.35
N SER A 92 27.08 -38.44 -25.69
CA SER A 92 28.34 -37.90 -26.20
C SER A 92 29.35 -39.02 -26.42
N TYR A 93 29.49 -39.94 -25.46
CA TYR A 93 30.39 -41.09 -25.58
C TYR A 93 29.99 -42.02 -26.74
N SER A 94 28.70 -42.33 -26.91
CA SER A 94 28.24 -43.17 -28.03
C SER A 94 28.52 -42.54 -29.40
N LEU A 95 28.56 -41.22 -29.51
CA LEU A 95 28.82 -40.50 -30.75
C LEU A 95 30.32 -40.30 -31.03
N THR A 96 31.10 -40.03 -29.99
CA THR A 96 32.50 -39.59 -30.12
C THR A 96 33.53 -40.66 -29.75
N GLY A 97 33.12 -41.70 -29.01
CA GLY A 97 34.02 -42.68 -28.40
C GLY A 97 34.88 -42.13 -27.27
N TRP A 98 34.71 -40.86 -26.88
CA TRP A 98 35.49 -40.19 -25.86
C TRP A 98 34.64 -39.77 -24.66
N LEU A 99 35.17 -40.01 -23.47
CA LEU A 99 34.54 -39.65 -22.20
C LEU A 99 35.54 -38.81 -21.40
N ASN A 100 35.09 -37.69 -20.84
CA ASN A 100 35.95 -36.87 -19.98
C ASN A 100 36.37 -37.72 -18.75
N PRO A 101 37.67 -37.98 -18.52
CA PRO A 101 38.16 -38.88 -17.46
C PRO A 101 37.73 -38.45 -16.05
N ILE A 102 37.58 -37.15 -15.84
CA ILE A 102 37.19 -36.54 -14.56
C ILE A 102 35.72 -36.86 -14.27
N LEU A 103 34.84 -36.63 -15.26
CA LEU A 103 33.41 -36.98 -15.11
C LEU A 103 33.21 -38.51 -14.99
N ALA A 104 34.05 -39.29 -15.68
CA ALA A 104 34.06 -40.75 -15.62
C ALA A 104 34.49 -41.32 -14.27
N SER A 105 35.20 -40.53 -13.45
CA SER A 105 35.70 -40.96 -12.13
C SER A 105 34.56 -41.13 -11.11
N PHE A 106 33.43 -40.47 -11.34
CA PHE A 106 32.29 -40.50 -10.43
C PHE A 106 31.37 -41.71 -10.70
N PRO A 107 30.75 -42.30 -9.66
CA PRO A 107 29.81 -43.40 -9.81
C PRO A 107 28.42 -42.89 -10.24
N TYR A 108 28.29 -42.49 -11.52
CA TYR A 108 27.06 -41.91 -12.06
C TYR A 108 26.05 -42.94 -12.60
N ASN A 109 24.77 -42.62 -12.48
CA ASN A 109 23.63 -43.39 -13.02
C ASN A 109 22.76 -42.48 -13.91
N ASP A 110 21.65 -42.98 -14.45
CA ASP A 110 20.78 -42.20 -15.37
C ASP A 110 20.15 -40.96 -14.73
N ASP A 111 20.04 -40.95 -13.40
CA ASP A 111 19.50 -39.83 -12.62
C ASP A 111 20.60 -38.85 -12.17
N SER A 112 21.86 -39.08 -12.52
CA SER A 112 22.97 -38.23 -12.11
C SER A 112 23.15 -37.02 -13.02
N ALA A 113 23.71 -35.95 -12.46
CA ALA A 113 24.16 -34.78 -13.22
C ALA A 113 25.44 -34.20 -12.66
N PHE A 114 26.15 -33.46 -13.51
CA PHE A 114 27.40 -32.77 -13.21
C PHE A 114 27.21 -31.29 -13.51
N PHE A 115 27.59 -30.44 -12.56
CA PHE A 115 27.81 -29.04 -12.86
C PHE A 115 29.31 -28.81 -12.98
N VAL A 116 29.74 -28.29 -14.12
CA VAL A 116 31.15 -28.01 -14.42
C VAL A 116 31.30 -26.52 -14.66
N THR A 117 32.28 -25.91 -14.03
CA THR A 117 32.62 -24.51 -14.24
C THR A 117 34.12 -24.33 -14.30
N TYR A 118 34.54 -23.43 -15.20
CA TYR A 118 35.94 -23.04 -15.42
C TYR A 118 36.20 -21.62 -14.93
N ASN A 119 35.23 -21.01 -14.24
CA ASN A 119 35.40 -19.68 -13.68
C ASN A 119 36.42 -19.76 -12.53
N LYS A 120 37.64 -19.28 -12.79
CA LYS A 120 38.76 -19.28 -11.84
C LYS A 120 38.44 -18.57 -10.53
N GLU A 121 37.66 -17.50 -10.61
CA GLU A 121 37.25 -16.73 -9.44
C GLU A 121 36.29 -17.55 -8.58
N PHE A 122 35.33 -18.22 -9.21
CA PHE A 122 34.41 -19.11 -8.52
C PHE A 122 35.12 -20.33 -7.91
N ILE A 123 36.05 -20.96 -8.64
CA ILE A 123 36.89 -22.06 -8.14
C ILE A 123 37.66 -21.63 -6.88
N ARG A 124 38.26 -20.43 -6.90
CA ARG A 124 38.95 -19.84 -5.74
C ARG A 124 37.99 -19.62 -4.56
N LYS A 125 36.81 -19.06 -4.80
CA LYS A 125 35.77 -18.82 -3.79
C LYS A 125 35.32 -20.14 -3.13
N PHE A 126 34.99 -21.15 -3.94
CA PHE A 126 34.53 -22.45 -3.47
C PHE A 126 35.61 -23.18 -2.63
N ARG A 127 36.89 -23.01 -2.97
CA ARG A 127 38.01 -23.56 -2.19
C ARG A 127 38.14 -22.93 -0.79
N LEU A 128 37.82 -21.64 -0.65
CA LEU A 128 37.94 -20.91 0.61
C LEU A 128 36.79 -21.21 1.58
N SER A 129 35.59 -21.48 1.05
CA SER A 129 34.41 -21.77 1.86
C SER A 129 33.48 -22.71 1.10
N VAL A 130 33.62 -24.01 1.36
CA VAL A 130 32.68 -25.02 0.83
C VAL A 130 31.33 -24.85 1.52
N PRO A 131 30.22 -24.66 0.79
CA PRO A 131 28.90 -24.51 1.40
C PRO A 131 28.46 -25.77 2.16
N GLU A 132 27.82 -25.60 3.31
CA GLU A 132 27.35 -26.71 4.18
C GLU A 132 26.41 -27.70 3.46
N TRP A 133 25.70 -27.24 2.42
CA TRP A 133 24.79 -28.08 1.66
C TRP A 133 25.52 -29.19 0.88
N VAL A 134 26.81 -29.02 0.59
CA VAL A 134 27.63 -30.04 -0.09
C VAL A 134 27.64 -31.33 0.72
N ASP A 135 28.02 -31.22 2.00
CA ASP A 135 28.09 -32.38 2.90
C ASP A 135 26.69 -32.93 3.19
N LYS A 136 25.73 -32.03 3.39
CA LYS A 136 24.33 -32.38 3.68
C LYS A 136 23.68 -33.21 2.57
N TYR A 137 23.89 -32.83 1.30
CA TYR A 137 23.34 -33.54 0.14
C TYR A 137 24.32 -34.55 -0.47
N LYS A 138 25.50 -34.75 0.15
CA LYS A 138 26.55 -35.66 -0.31
C LYS A 138 26.94 -35.40 -1.77
N ILE A 139 27.10 -34.12 -2.11
CA ILE A 139 27.52 -33.68 -3.44
C ILE A 139 29.00 -34.05 -3.60
N GLY A 140 29.31 -34.83 -4.64
CA GLY A 140 30.69 -35.13 -4.96
C GLY A 140 31.40 -33.88 -5.46
N ILE A 141 32.63 -33.65 -5.03
CA ILE A 141 33.43 -32.52 -5.48
C ILE A 141 34.69 -33.06 -6.13
N GLU A 142 34.99 -32.55 -7.32
CA GLU A 142 36.33 -32.57 -7.86
C GLU A 142 36.75 -31.13 -8.19
N LEU A 143 37.81 -30.68 -7.54
CA LEU A 143 38.27 -29.30 -7.58
C LEU A 143 39.76 -29.29 -7.90
N ASN A 144 40.14 -28.65 -9.00
CA ASN A 144 41.53 -28.33 -9.33
C ASN A 144 41.66 -26.82 -9.60
N ASP A 145 42.81 -26.36 -10.12
CA ASP A 145 43.03 -24.92 -10.38
C ASP A 145 42.32 -24.40 -11.65
N GLU A 146 41.81 -25.30 -12.50
CA GLU A 146 41.24 -24.97 -13.81
C GLU A 146 39.71 -25.19 -13.88
N GLN A 147 39.19 -26.13 -13.10
CA GLN A 147 37.78 -26.50 -13.09
C GLN A 147 37.29 -26.94 -11.71
N LEU A 148 36.00 -26.74 -11.49
CA LEU A 148 35.23 -27.30 -10.40
C LEU A 148 34.09 -28.14 -10.99
N VAL A 149 34.00 -29.39 -10.51
CA VAL A 149 32.92 -30.32 -10.82
C VAL A 149 32.13 -30.60 -9.54
N LEU A 150 30.83 -30.33 -9.60
CA LEU A 150 29.86 -30.74 -8.59
C LEU A 150 29.06 -31.92 -9.14
N PHE A 151 29.20 -33.08 -8.50
CA PHE A 151 28.51 -34.31 -8.87
C PHE A 151 27.26 -34.53 -8.01
N PHE A 152 26.11 -34.54 -8.67
CA PHE A 152 24.82 -34.80 -8.09
C PHE A 152 24.41 -36.24 -8.43
N LYS A 153 24.53 -37.17 -7.47
CA LYS A 153 24.15 -38.58 -7.67
C LYS A 153 22.67 -38.76 -8.06
N ASN A 154 21.80 -37.99 -7.43
CA ASN A 154 20.36 -37.96 -7.73
C ASN A 154 19.99 -36.51 -8.07
N TRP A 155 20.02 -36.17 -9.35
CA TRP A 155 19.76 -34.82 -9.83
C TRP A 155 18.36 -34.35 -9.48
N ASN A 156 18.29 -33.10 -9.04
CA ASN A 156 17.04 -32.40 -8.79
C ASN A 156 17.21 -30.96 -9.29
N SER A 157 16.26 -30.46 -10.08
CA SER A 157 16.30 -29.09 -10.60
C SER A 157 16.35 -28.02 -9.50
N LYS A 158 15.92 -28.34 -8.27
CA LYS A 158 16.02 -27.47 -7.10
C LYS A 158 17.46 -27.17 -6.68
N TYR A 159 18.44 -28.00 -7.06
CA TYR A 159 19.85 -27.72 -6.79
C TYR A 159 20.38 -26.51 -7.55
N LEU A 160 19.73 -26.13 -8.66
CA LEU A 160 20.10 -24.93 -9.41
C LEU A 160 20.00 -23.65 -8.57
N ASP A 161 19.14 -23.65 -7.56
CA ASP A 161 18.91 -22.49 -6.70
C ASP A 161 19.79 -22.50 -5.44
N LEU A 162 20.73 -23.44 -5.34
CA LEU A 162 21.71 -23.47 -4.25
C LEU A 162 22.62 -22.25 -4.33
N CYS A 163 22.74 -21.57 -3.20
CA CYS A 163 23.56 -20.39 -3.04
C CYS A 163 25.05 -20.75 -3.00
N LEU A 164 25.82 -19.90 -3.66
CA LEU A 164 27.27 -19.99 -3.82
C LEU A 164 28.01 -18.86 -3.08
N GLY A 165 27.30 -17.86 -2.59
CA GLY A 165 27.86 -16.73 -1.84
C GLY A 165 27.76 -15.43 -2.62
N PHE A 166 28.16 -14.31 -2.02
CA PHE A 166 28.34 -13.06 -2.75
C PHE A 166 29.74 -12.98 -3.32
N ASP A 167 29.87 -12.25 -4.43
CA ASP A 167 31.16 -11.81 -4.92
C ASP A 167 31.82 -10.82 -3.95
N ARG A 168 32.84 -11.30 -3.22
CA ARG A 168 33.60 -10.49 -2.26
C ARG A 168 34.51 -9.47 -2.92
N GLU A 169 34.99 -9.74 -4.14
CA GLU A 169 35.82 -8.78 -4.88
C GLU A 169 34.96 -7.59 -5.30
N LEU A 170 33.80 -7.87 -5.90
CA LEU A 170 32.79 -6.86 -6.21
C LEU A 170 32.37 -6.05 -4.98
N ILE A 171 32.07 -6.70 -3.84
CA ILE A 171 31.74 -6.01 -2.58
C ILE A 171 32.86 -5.04 -2.20
N ALA A 172 34.11 -5.50 -2.19
CA ALA A 172 35.25 -4.67 -1.81
C ALA A 172 35.49 -3.50 -2.78
N GLU A 173 35.19 -3.68 -4.07
CA GLU A 173 35.25 -2.60 -5.06
C GLU A 173 34.12 -1.59 -4.89
N LEU A 174 32.90 -2.05 -4.65
CA LEU A 174 31.74 -1.19 -4.39
C LEU A 174 31.91 -0.40 -3.10
N GLU A 175 32.48 -0.99 -2.04
CA GLU A 175 32.79 -0.28 -0.79
C GLU A 175 33.75 0.91 -1.01
N LYS A 176 34.73 0.77 -1.92
CA LYS A 176 35.66 1.87 -2.26
C LYS A 176 34.97 3.04 -2.95
N THR A 177 33.81 2.84 -3.57
CA THR A 177 33.05 3.95 -4.15
C THR A 177 32.43 4.82 -3.05
N GLY A 178 32.14 4.28 -1.87
CA GLY A 178 31.39 4.96 -0.82
C GLY A 178 29.87 4.78 -0.93
N LEU A 179 29.41 3.96 -1.87
CA LEU A 179 28.03 3.47 -1.92
C LEU A 179 27.81 2.41 -0.86
N LYS A 180 26.58 2.38 -0.33
CA LYS A 180 26.16 1.33 0.59
C LYS A 180 25.74 0.07 -0.16
N ILE A 181 26.01 -1.08 0.43
CA ILE A 181 25.72 -2.37 -0.18
C ILE A 181 24.44 -2.94 0.44
N ILE A 182 23.47 -3.27 -0.41
CA ILE A 182 22.19 -3.86 -0.02
C ILE A 182 22.11 -5.30 -0.54
N PRO A 183 22.41 -6.31 0.29
CA PRO A 183 22.33 -7.69 -0.15
C PRO A 183 20.87 -8.12 -0.35
N ARG A 184 20.65 -8.90 -1.40
CA ARG A 184 19.35 -9.46 -1.77
C ARG A 184 19.36 -10.97 -1.73
N PHE A 185 19.02 -11.52 -0.57
CA PHE A 185 18.94 -12.96 -0.36
C PHE A 185 17.67 -13.54 -0.98
N TYR A 186 17.77 -14.72 -1.59
CA TYR A 186 16.61 -15.51 -2.04
C TYR A 186 16.11 -16.44 -0.92
N ASN A 187 14.95 -17.05 -1.14
CA ASN A 187 14.54 -18.24 -0.39
C ASN A 187 14.98 -19.49 -1.14
N ASN A 188 15.59 -20.45 -0.44
CA ASN A 188 15.86 -21.76 -0.98
C ASN A 188 15.01 -22.81 -0.23
N ILE A 189 14.24 -23.58 -1.01
CA ILE A 189 13.30 -24.59 -0.49
C ILE A 189 14.05 -25.74 0.21
N LEU A 190 15.24 -26.09 -0.28
CA LEU A 190 16.07 -27.16 0.24
C LEU A 190 16.77 -26.74 1.54
N ASP A 191 17.48 -25.61 1.51
CA ASP A 191 18.30 -25.15 2.63
C ASP A 191 18.59 -23.64 2.62
N ASN A 192 18.31 -22.97 3.74
CA ASN A 192 18.62 -21.56 3.96
C ASN A 192 19.80 -21.34 4.93
N SER A 193 20.43 -22.40 5.44
CA SER A 193 21.48 -22.31 6.47
C SER A 193 22.67 -21.48 6.01
N TYR A 194 23.08 -21.65 4.75
CA TYR A 194 24.15 -20.86 4.15
C TYR A 194 23.79 -19.36 4.05
N TYR A 195 22.56 -19.01 3.66
CA TYR A 195 22.09 -17.62 3.68
C TYR A 195 22.09 -17.02 5.08
N TRP A 196 21.67 -17.78 6.09
CA TRP A 196 21.70 -17.32 7.49
C TRP A 196 23.11 -17.06 8.00
N ASN A 197 24.09 -17.89 7.66
CA ASN A 197 25.48 -17.66 8.01
C ASN A 197 26.02 -16.40 7.32
N MET A 198 25.74 -16.23 6.03
CA MET A 198 26.11 -15.01 5.30
C MET A 198 25.46 -13.75 5.88
N MET A 199 24.19 -13.80 6.30
CA MET A 199 23.53 -12.67 6.97
C MET A 199 24.24 -12.28 8.27
N LYS A 200 24.71 -13.26 9.05
CA LYS A 200 25.48 -13.02 10.29
C LYS A 200 26.86 -12.45 9.97
N GLU A 201 27.58 -13.04 9.03
CA GLU A 201 28.93 -12.62 8.65
C GLU A 201 28.96 -11.20 8.07
N LEU A 202 28.04 -10.91 7.15
CA LEU A 202 27.96 -9.59 6.51
C LEU A 202 27.38 -8.54 7.46
N SER A 203 26.46 -8.94 8.36
CA SER A 203 25.71 -8.05 9.25
C SER A 203 25.25 -6.74 8.56
N PRO A 204 24.57 -6.84 7.40
CA PRO A 204 24.20 -5.66 6.62
C PRO A 204 23.20 -4.81 7.40
N TYR A 205 23.31 -3.49 7.31
CA TYR A 205 22.35 -2.61 7.98
C TYR A 205 20.93 -2.69 7.38
N LEU A 206 20.78 -3.14 6.13
CA LEU A 206 19.51 -3.27 5.40
C LEU A 206 19.55 -4.46 4.43
N ILE A 207 18.47 -5.26 4.40
CA ILE A 207 18.26 -6.35 3.43
C ILE A 207 17.00 -6.08 2.61
N ILE A 208 17.06 -6.30 1.29
CA ILE A 208 15.88 -6.37 0.41
C ILE A 208 15.85 -7.76 -0.24
N PHE A 209 15.02 -8.66 0.26
CA PHE A 209 14.95 -10.03 -0.27
C PHE A 209 14.63 -10.07 -1.77
N ALA A 210 15.23 -11.03 -2.46
CA ALA A 210 15.01 -11.29 -3.88
C ALA A 210 13.96 -12.40 -4.09
N GLY A 211 13.36 -12.42 -5.28
CA GLY A 211 12.35 -13.42 -5.66
C GLY A 211 10.98 -13.21 -5.02
N GLU A 212 10.13 -14.23 -5.14
CA GLU A 212 8.73 -14.21 -4.68
C GLU A 212 8.57 -14.59 -3.21
N GLU A 213 9.63 -15.00 -2.52
CA GLU A 213 9.57 -15.53 -1.16
C GLU A 213 10.70 -14.96 -0.31
N ILE A 214 10.41 -14.73 0.96
CA ILE A 214 11.41 -14.34 1.96
C ILE A 214 12.23 -15.56 2.38
N THR A 215 13.53 -15.39 2.61
CA THR A 215 14.39 -16.45 3.13
C THR A 215 13.79 -17.10 4.38
N GLY A 216 13.73 -18.44 4.40
CA GLY A 216 13.13 -19.21 5.48
C GLY A 216 11.60 -19.38 5.38
N TYR A 217 10.95 -18.83 4.35
CA TYR A 217 9.54 -19.10 4.10
C TYR A 217 9.34 -20.57 3.66
N LYS A 218 8.41 -21.25 4.34
CA LYS A 218 7.87 -22.55 3.96
C LYS A 218 6.36 -22.51 4.17
N GLU A 219 5.61 -23.15 3.27
CA GLU A 219 4.15 -23.15 3.35
C GLU A 219 3.63 -23.83 4.63
N ASP A 220 4.28 -24.92 5.04
CA ASP A 220 3.86 -25.76 6.17
C ASP A 220 4.49 -25.40 7.53
N SER A 221 5.53 -24.55 7.57
CA SER A 221 6.22 -24.20 8.82
C SER A 221 6.73 -22.76 8.85
N LYS A 222 6.68 -22.16 10.04
CA LYS A 222 7.23 -20.82 10.31
C LYS A 222 8.58 -20.83 11.01
N ASP A 223 9.15 -22.00 11.31
CA ASP A 223 10.34 -22.08 12.16
C ASP A 223 11.58 -21.49 11.48
N ASP A 224 11.76 -21.73 10.19
CA ASP A 224 12.87 -21.17 9.42
C ASP A 224 12.71 -19.65 9.20
N LEU A 225 11.47 -19.16 9.10
CA LEU A 225 11.19 -17.73 9.06
C LEU A 225 11.46 -17.06 10.41
N ARG A 226 11.17 -17.74 11.53
CA ARG A 226 11.54 -17.27 12.88
C ARG A 226 13.05 -17.17 13.05
N LYS A 227 13.81 -18.17 12.61
CA LYS A 227 15.28 -18.11 12.60
C LYS A 227 15.79 -16.90 11.80
N THR A 228 15.20 -16.65 10.62
CA THR A 228 15.54 -15.47 9.81
C THR A 228 15.28 -14.18 10.59
N ALA A 229 14.13 -14.06 11.24
CA ALA A 229 13.80 -12.89 12.06
C ALA A 229 14.74 -12.73 13.27
N GLU A 230 15.09 -13.82 13.96
CA GLU A 230 16.04 -13.81 15.08
C GLU A 230 17.41 -13.31 14.66
N ILE A 231 17.93 -13.78 13.52
CA ILE A 231 19.21 -13.32 12.97
C ILE A 231 19.15 -11.83 12.63
N MET A 232 18.07 -11.37 11.99
CA MET A 232 17.90 -9.95 11.66
C MET A 232 17.83 -9.09 12.92
N ASN A 233 17.07 -9.51 13.94
CA ASN A 233 16.93 -8.76 15.19
C ASN A 233 18.26 -8.71 15.97
N ASN A 234 18.97 -9.83 16.08
CA ASN A 234 20.24 -9.92 16.82
C ASN A 234 21.36 -9.08 16.20
N ASN A 235 21.33 -8.90 14.87
CA ASN A 235 22.31 -8.11 14.14
C ASN A 235 21.80 -6.72 13.73
N TYR A 236 20.66 -6.28 14.28
CA TYR A 236 20.04 -4.97 14.01
C TYR A 236 19.78 -4.69 12.51
N ILE A 237 19.49 -5.72 11.73
CA ILE A 237 19.27 -5.65 10.29
C ILE A 237 17.87 -5.10 10.01
N LEU A 238 17.79 -4.08 9.16
CA LEU A 238 16.52 -3.56 8.67
C LEU A 238 15.94 -4.42 7.56
N PHE A 239 14.63 -4.64 7.59
CA PHE A 239 13.92 -5.28 6.50
C PHE A 239 13.41 -4.24 5.49
N GLY A 240 13.87 -4.30 4.24
CA GLY A 240 13.29 -3.56 3.13
C GLY A 240 12.12 -4.33 2.50
N MET A 241 10.90 -3.96 2.86
CA MET A 241 9.68 -4.63 2.39
C MET A 241 9.17 -4.02 1.08
N ILE A 242 9.16 -4.82 0.01
CA ILE A 242 8.63 -4.41 -1.31
C ILE A 242 7.12 -4.20 -1.23
N GLU A 243 6.64 -3.13 -1.87
CA GLU A 243 5.21 -2.86 -1.88
C GLU A 243 4.39 -3.99 -2.53
N PRO A 244 3.33 -4.49 -1.87
CA PRO A 244 2.63 -5.71 -2.29
C PRO A 244 1.99 -5.67 -3.68
N PHE A 245 1.65 -4.48 -4.21
CA PHE A 245 1.07 -4.35 -5.55
C PHE A 245 2.14 -4.41 -6.65
N ILE A 246 3.42 -4.30 -6.31
CA ILE A 246 4.56 -4.47 -7.23
C ILE A 246 4.96 -5.94 -7.26
N ALA A 247 5.26 -6.48 -6.08
CA ALA A 247 5.61 -7.87 -5.88
C ALA A 247 5.16 -8.29 -4.48
N ARG A 248 4.20 -9.21 -4.41
CA ARG A 248 3.73 -9.75 -3.14
C ARG A 248 4.63 -10.93 -2.75
N GLN A 249 5.59 -10.67 -1.86
CA GLN A 249 6.49 -11.71 -1.38
C GLN A 249 5.82 -12.57 -0.29
N ASN A 250 5.86 -13.89 -0.46
CA ASN A 250 5.42 -14.85 0.54
C ASN A 250 6.32 -14.76 1.78
N GLY A 251 5.70 -14.78 2.97
CA GLY A 251 6.40 -14.62 4.24
C GLY A 251 6.70 -13.18 4.67
N ALA A 252 6.60 -12.17 3.78
CA ALA A 252 6.97 -10.78 4.11
C ALA A 252 6.17 -10.19 5.29
N TYR A 253 4.85 -10.38 5.31
CA TYR A 253 4.01 -9.92 6.43
C TYR A 253 4.35 -10.64 7.74
N SER A 254 4.59 -11.95 7.67
CA SER A 254 4.98 -12.74 8.85
C SER A 254 6.33 -12.29 9.39
N LEU A 255 7.33 -12.07 8.52
CA LEU A 255 8.63 -11.54 8.91
C LEU A 255 8.50 -10.15 9.55
N ALA A 256 7.70 -9.26 8.96
CA ALA A 256 7.45 -7.92 9.49
C ALA A 256 6.91 -7.93 10.94
N HIS A 257 6.06 -8.91 11.29
CA HIS A 257 5.61 -9.09 12.67
C HIS A 257 6.69 -9.69 13.58
N LEU A 258 7.49 -10.63 13.06
CA LEU A 258 8.56 -11.28 13.83
C LEU A 258 9.76 -10.35 14.10
N THR A 259 10.00 -9.35 13.23
CA THR A 259 11.01 -8.31 13.41
C THR A 259 10.48 -7.08 14.16
N ASP A 260 9.30 -7.18 14.78
CA ASP A 260 8.62 -6.09 15.49
C ASP A 260 8.58 -4.79 14.68
N PHE A 261 8.23 -4.93 13.39
CA PHE A 261 8.09 -3.85 12.42
C PHE A 261 9.37 -3.03 12.19
N ASN A 262 10.55 -3.59 12.46
CA ASN A 262 11.84 -2.98 12.13
C ASN A 262 12.11 -3.04 10.62
N LEU A 263 11.34 -2.25 9.87
CA LEU A 263 11.33 -2.31 8.40
C LEU A 263 11.09 -0.94 7.77
N LEU A 264 11.48 -0.84 6.51
CA LEU A 264 11.18 0.30 5.64
C LEU A 264 10.57 -0.20 4.33
N ARG A 265 9.70 0.62 3.76
CA ARG A 265 9.02 0.29 2.50
C ARG A 265 9.93 0.57 1.30
N VAL A 266 9.88 -0.34 0.33
CA VAL A 266 10.62 -0.28 -0.94
C VAL A 266 9.66 -0.06 -2.10
N HIS A 267 9.89 0.99 -2.90
CA HIS A 267 9.21 1.20 -4.18
C HIS A 267 10.14 0.86 -5.34
N SER A 268 9.62 0.13 -6.31
CA SER A 268 10.32 -0.24 -7.54
C SER A 268 9.43 -0.04 -8.76
N ILE A 269 10.05 0.14 -9.92
CA ILE A 269 9.40 0.14 -11.23
C ILE A 269 9.95 -1.05 -12.01
N GLN A 270 9.06 -1.79 -12.68
CA GLN A 270 9.47 -2.96 -13.46
C GLN A 270 10.29 -2.53 -14.67
N GLN A 271 11.25 -3.36 -15.10
CA GLN A 271 12.15 -3.03 -16.22
C GLN A 271 11.38 -2.64 -17.48
N LYS A 272 10.36 -3.45 -17.83
CA LYS A 272 9.47 -3.19 -18.95
C LYS A 272 8.81 -1.81 -18.91
N GLU A 273 8.49 -1.28 -17.72
CA GLU A 273 7.88 0.05 -17.57
C GLU A 273 8.92 1.19 -17.59
N MET A 274 10.18 0.90 -17.27
CA MET A 274 11.28 1.86 -17.46
C MET A 274 11.52 2.11 -18.96
N ASP A 275 11.52 1.05 -19.77
CA ASP A 275 11.87 1.12 -21.18
C ASP A 275 10.65 1.34 -22.10
N GLU A 276 9.53 0.64 -21.86
CA GLU A 276 8.37 0.68 -22.75
C GLU A 276 7.26 1.62 -22.25
N ARG A 277 6.95 2.65 -23.08
CA ARG A 277 5.62 3.25 -23.33
C ARG A 277 5.78 4.53 -24.16
N ASP A 278 5.04 4.62 -25.26
CA ASP A 278 5.04 5.81 -26.15
C ASP A 278 4.66 7.11 -25.42
N ASN A 279 3.90 7.00 -24.32
CA ASN A 279 3.40 8.13 -23.53
C ASN A 279 3.91 8.17 -22.07
N TYR A 280 4.95 7.40 -21.72
CA TYR A 280 5.55 7.43 -20.39
C TYR A 280 6.99 7.96 -20.52
N ASP A 281 7.22 9.13 -19.96
CA ASP A 281 8.51 9.83 -20.05
C ASP A 281 9.31 9.72 -18.73
N GLU A 282 10.59 10.08 -18.76
CA GLU A 282 11.47 10.18 -17.59
C GLU A 282 10.80 10.98 -16.46
N ARG A 283 10.04 12.03 -16.81
CA ARG A 283 9.27 12.86 -15.87
C ARG A 283 8.20 12.06 -15.13
N ASP A 284 7.49 11.16 -15.81
CA ASP A 284 6.41 10.37 -15.18
C ASP A 284 6.98 9.30 -14.24
N ILE A 285 8.16 8.78 -14.56
CA ILE A 285 8.96 7.87 -13.71
C ILE A 285 9.40 8.61 -12.45
N ILE A 286 9.99 9.81 -12.59
CA ILE A 286 10.39 10.65 -11.46
C ILE A 286 9.17 10.97 -10.58
N GLU A 287 8.06 11.42 -11.17
CA GLU A 287 6.85 11.75 -10.41
C GLU A 287 6.26 10.52 -9.70
N ARG A 288 6.40 9.32 -10.27
CA ARG A 288 5.99 8.08 -9.60
C ARG A 288 6.85 7.78 -8.36
N TYR A 289 8.17 7.93 -8.45
CA TYR A 289 9.06 7.79 -7.30
C TYR A 289 8.80 8.88 -6.25
N MET A 290 8.63 10.13 -6.67
CA MET A 290 8.28 11.25 -5.77
C MET A 290 6.95 11.01 -5.05
N ARG A 291 5.92 10.51 -5.74
CA ARG A 291 4.65 10.09 -5.12
C ARG A 291 4.84 8.94 -4.12
N ALA A 292 5.75 8.00 -4.38
CA ALA A 292 6.05 6.94 -3.42
C ALA A 292 6.57 7.51 -2.10
N VAL A 293 7.51 8.46 -2.17
CA VAL A 293 8.10 9.11 -0.98
C VAL A 293 7.09 10.02 -0.28
N ARG A 294 6.43 10.91 -1.03
CA ARG A 294 5.53 11.96 -0.54
C ARG A 294 4.18 11.42 -0.07
N GLU A 295 3.54 10.54 -0.85
CA GLU A 295 2.18 10.10 -0.57
C GLU A 295 2.09 8.73 0.11
N ARG A 296 3.17 7.95 0.11
CA ARG A 296 3.17 6.57 0.65
C ARG A 296 4.28 6.30 1.67
N ASN A 297 5.03 7.32 2.07
CA ASN A 297 6.08 7.21 3.09
C ASN A 297 7.14 6.15 2.76
N VAL A 298 7.40 5.92 1.47
CA VAL A 298 8.51 5.06 1.02
C VAL A 298 9.83 5.78 1.32
N ARG A 299 10.82 5.04 1.79
CA ARG A 299 12.16 5.55 2.11
C ARG A 299 13.28 4.83 1.35
N LEU A 300 12.97 3.70 0.71
CA LEU A 300 13.88 2.94 -0.13
C LEU A 300 13.36 2.99 -1.57
N LEU A 301 14.07 3.69 -2.45
CA LEU A 301 13.76 3.75 -3.87
C LEU A 301 14.65 2.75 -4.60
N TYR A 302 14.07 1.66 -5.05
CA TYR A 302 14.75 0.64 -5.83
C TYR A 302 14.69 1.01 -7.31
N LEU A 303 15.85 1.34 -7.87
CA LEU A 303 16.04 1.87 -9.20
C LEU A 303 16.53 0.77 -10.14
N LYS A 304 16.10 0.88 -11.40
CA LYS A 304 16.64 0.09 -12.50
C LYS A 304 17.17 1.05 -13.56
N PRO A 305 18.24 0.70 -14.28
CA PRO A 305 18.70 1.51 -15.41
C PRO A 305 17.68 1.45 -16.55
N PHE A 306 17.73 2.45 -17.44
CA PHE A 306 17.16 2.30 -18.78
C PHE A 306 18.07 1.41 -19.61
N LEU A 307 17.49 0.50 -20.38
CA LEU A 307 18.20 -0.42 -21.26
C LEU A 307 18.02 -0.06 -22.73
N GLU A 308 16.95 0.68 -23.07
CA GLU A 308 16.64 1.07 -24.45
C GLU A 308 17.00 2.53 -24.75
N GLU A 309 17.37 2.79 -26.01
CA GLU A 309 17.57 4.16 -26.50
C GLU A 309 16.21 4.83 -26.75
N LYS A 310 16.09 6.12 -26.41
CA LYS A 310 14.87 6.90 -26.69
C LYS A 310 15.24 8.33 -27.03
N ASN A 311 14.64 8.89 -28.08
CA ASN A 311 14.86 10.27 -28.55
C ASN A 311 16.36 10.60 -28.82
N ASN A 312 17.12 9.66 -29.39
CA ASN A 312 18.58 9.79 -29.64
C ASN A 312 19.43 10.00 -28.37
N ILE A 313 18.93 9.60 -27.20
CA ILE A 313 19.68 9.64 -25.94
C ILE A 313 20.00 8.20 -25.55
N SER A 314 21.30 7.93 -25.37
CA SER A 314 21.78 6.60 -25.02
C SER A 314 21.22 6.13 -23.66
N PRO A 315 21.02 4.81 -23.45
CA PRO A 315 20.49 4.27 -22.19
C PRO A 315 21.29 4.71 -20.95
N LYS A 316 22.62 4.82 -21.10
CA LYS A 316 23.54 5.31 -20.06
C LYS A 316 23.25 6.77 -19.67
N GLU A 317 23.10 7.66 -20.64
CA GLU A 317 22.86 9.09 -20.39
C GLU A 317 21.46 9.32 -19.81
N ARG A 318 20.47 8.56 -20.29
CA ARG A 318 19.11 8.56 -19.73
C ARG A 318 19.13 8.19 -18.24
N THR A 319 19.88 7.16 -17.88
CA THR A 319 19.96 6.68 -16.49
C THR A 319 20.68 7.69 -15.58
N ILE A 320 21.79 8.28 -16.04
CA ILE A 320 22.49 9.36 -15.31
C ILE A 320 21.55 10.56 -15.09
N SER A 321 20.89 11.03 -16.16
CA SER A 321 19.92 12.13 -16.10
C SER A 321 18.82 11.84 -15.08
N PHE A 322 18.27 10.63 -15.12
CA PHE A 322 17.19 10.21 -14.24
C PHE A 322 17.61 10.21 -12.77
N VAL A 323 18.76 9.62 -12.43
CA VAL A 323 19.27 9.59 -11.05
C VAL A 323 19.51 11.00 -10.54
N LYS A 324 20.09 11.88 -11.38
CA LYS A 324 20.33 13.28 -11.04
C LYS A 324 19.03 14.04 -10.78
N LYS A 325 18.10 14.03 -11.74
CA LYS A 325 16.82 14.75 -11.62
C LYS A 325 15.96 14.23 -10.47
N LEU A 326 15.99 12.92 -10.20
CA LEU A 326 15.29 12.35 -9.06
C LEU A 326 15.91 12.83 -7.74
N THR A 327 17.23 12.83 -7.64
CA THR A 327 17.97 13.34 -6.47
C THR A 327 17.66 14.82 -6.23
N ASP A 328 17.70 15.65 -7.27
CA ASP A 328 17.41 17.08 -7.18
C ASP A 328 15.96 17.31 -6.74
N ALA A 329 14.99 16.61 -7.34
CA ALA A 329 13.59 16.68 -6.93
C ALA A 329 13.35 16.27 -5.46
N LEU A 330 14.08 15.27 -4.96
CA LEU A 330 14.02 14.86 -3.55
C LEU A 330 14.56 15.95 -2.62
N LYS A 331 15.70 16.56 -2.98
CA LYS A 331 16.31 17.66 -2.21
C LYS A 331 15.41 18.90 -2.19
N ASP A 332 14.85 19.27 -3.34
CA ASP A 332 13.90 20.39 -3.48
C ASP A 332 12.64 20.19 -2.63
N ALA A 333 12.20 18.94 -2.48
CA ALA A 333 11.09 18.57 -1.61
C ALA A 333 11.47 18.44 -0.11
N GLY A 334 12.73 18.69 0.27
CA GLY A 334 13.22 18.69 1.64
C GLY A 334 13.65 17.33 2.19
N TYR A 335 13.82 16.32 1.32
CA TYR A 335 14.33 15.01 1.70
C TYR A 335 15.87 14.98 1.67
N ARG A 336 16.45 14.11 2.51
CA ARG A 336 17.90 13.90 2.58
C ARG A 336 18.27 12.57 1.94
N THR A 337 19.04 12.59 0.86
CA THR A 337 19.48 11.37 0.19
C THR A 337 20.62 10.70 0.97
N GLY A 338 20.57 9.38 1.14
CA GLY A 338 21.66 8.58 1.73
C GLY A 338 21.75 8.64 3.26
N SER A 339 20.82 9.30 3.95
CA SER A 339 20.76 9.35 5.42
C SER A 339 19.57 8.53 5.94
N LEU A 340 19.66 7.20 5.85
CA LEU A 340 18.57 6.33 6.25
C LEU A 340 18.22 6.50 7.74
N GLN A 341 16.95 6.75 8.02
CA GLN A 341 16.38 6.85 9.36
C GLN A 341 15.27 5.83 9.49
N THR A 342 15.14 5.25 10.67
CA THR A 342 14.08 4.29 10.99
C THR A 342 12.98 5.01 11.75
N TYR A 343 11.75 4.52 11.62
CA TYR A 343 10.66 5.02 12.45
C TYR A 343 10.88 4.53 13.87
N SER A 344 10.81 5.45 14.84
CA SER A 344 10.72 5.05 16.25
C SER A 344 9.50 4.14 16.42
N LYS A 345 9.65 3.01 17.14
CA LYS A 345 8.54 2.11 17.43
C LYS A 345 7.35 2.91 17.96
N TYR A 346 6.27 2.93 17.20
CA TYR A 346 5.12 3.81 17.43
C TYR A 346 3.85 3.00 17.68
N GLN A 347 3.32 3.14 18.89
CA GLN A 347 2.03 2.60 19.26
C GLN A 347 1.33 3.57 20.19
N SER A 348 0.11 3.99 19.82
CA SER A 348 -0.70 4.80 20.73
C SER A 348 -1.05 3.98 21.98
N HIS A 349 -0.82 4.57 23.15
CA HIS A 349 -1.07 3.97 24.44
C HIS A 349 -2.53 3.49 24.59
N TYR A 350 -2.75 2.39 25.31
CA TYR A 350 -4.08 1.75 25.44
C TYR A 350 -5.17 2.71 25.92
N ILE A 351 -4.83 3.63 26.84
CA ILE A 351 -5.76 4.63 27.36
C ILE A 351 -6.27 5.54 26.23
N LEU A 352 -5.38 6.01 25.35
CA LEU A 352 -5.77 6.85 24.21
C LEU A 352 -6.65 6.07 23.23
N LEU A 353 -6.37 4.78 23.01
CA LEU A 353 -7.19 3.91 22.18
C LEU A 353 -8.61 3.73 22.75
N VAL A 354 -8.73 3.46 24.05
CA VAL A 354 -10.03 3.33 24.74
C VAL A 354 -10.81 4.64 24.71
N MET A 355 -10.14 5.78 24.93
CA MET A 355 -10.77 7.10 24.82
C MET A 355 -11.26 7.37 23.40
N THR A 356 -10.45 7.04 22.39
CA THR A 356 -10.82 7.16 20.97
C THR A 356 -12.07 6.31 20.68
N GLY A 357 -12.08 5.05 21.11
CA GLY A 357 -13.23 4.17 20.91
C GLY A 357 -14.48 4.61 21.67
N THR A 358 -14.32 5.17 22.86
CA THR A 358 -15.42 5.76 23.64
C THR A 358 -16.07 6.92 22.89
N GLY A 359 -15.28 7.82 22.29
CA GLY A 359 -15.81 8.92 21.47
C GLY A 359 -16.59 8.43 20.24
N ILE A 360 -16.12 7.37 19.59
CA ILE A 360 -16.80 6.73 18.46
C ILE A 360 -18.11 6.07 18.91
N ILE A 361 -18.11 5.38 20.05
CA ILE A 361 -19.32 4.76 20.61
C ILE A 361 -20.36 5.83 20.96
N LEU A 362 -19.95 6.94 21.57
CA LEU A 362 -20.85 8.06 21.89
C LEU A 362 -21.54 8.60 20.63
N ALA A 363 -20.76 8.82 19.57
CA ALA A 363 -21.30 9.23 18.27
C ALA A 363 -22.20 8.14 17.66
N GLY A 364 -21.84 6.86 17.79
CA GLY A 364 -22.63 5.74 17.29
C GLY A 364 -23.97 5.61 18.00
N VAL A 365 -24.00 5.79 19.32
CA VAL A 365 -25.22 5.83 20.13
C VAL A 365 -26.09 7.02 19.73
N LEU A 366 -25.51 8.19 19.46
CA LEU A 366 -26.23 9.34 18.90
C LEU A 366 -26.84 9.02 17.53
N LEU A 367 -26.12 8.33 16.66
CA LEU A 367 -26.64 7.89 15.36
C LEU A 367 -27.81 6.92 15.51
N LEU A 368 -27.70 5.94 16.42
CA LEU A 368 -28.79 5.00 16.71
C LEU A 368 -30.02 5.72 17.27
N ALA A 369 -29.82 6.79 18.06
CA ALA A 369 -30.93 7.61 18.56
C ALA A 369 -31.71 8.28 17.43
N TYR A 370 -31.02 8.76 16.38
CA TYR A 370 -31.67 9.29 15.19
C TYR A 370 -32.44 8.25 14.38
N ILE A 371 -31.90 7.02 14.26
CA ILE A 371 -32.49 5.99 13.39
C ILE A 371 -33.67 5.28 14.06
N PHE A 372 -33.53 4.88 15.32
CA PHE A 372 -34.49 4.00 15.98
C PHE A 372 -35.41 4.68 16.99
N SER A 373 -35.08 5.90 17.45
CA SER A 373 -35.88 6.66 18.42
C SER A 373 -36.43 5.79 19.56
N PHE A 374 -35.56 5.02 20.24
CA PHE A 374 -35.98 4.09 21.29
C PHE A 374 -36.76 4.84 22.39
N ARG A 375 -37.89 4.27 22.80
CA ARG A 375 -38.80 4.85 23.81
C ARG A 375 -38.19 4.90 25.21
N ASN A 376 -37.10 4.17 25.48
CA ASN A 376 -36.46 4.09 26.79
C ASN A 376 -34.96 4.44 26.70
N ASP A 377 -34.56 5.51 27.39
CA ASP A 377 -33.19 6.02 27.39
C ASP A 377 -32.16 5.02 27.95
N LYS A 378 -32.60 4.02 28.71
CA LYS A 378 -31.73 2.96 29.27
C LYS A 378 -31.00 2.15 28.18
N TYR A 379 -31.58 1.98 27.00
CA TYR A 379 -30.93 1.23 25.91
C TYR A 379 -29.66 1.91 25.39
N TYR A 380 -29.66 3.25 25.31
CA TYR A 380 -28.46 4.00 24.93
C TYR A 380 -27.32 3.81 25.93
N PHE A 381 -27.64 3.75 27.22
CA PHE A 381 -26.66 3.47 28.27
C PHE A 381 -26.12 2.04 28.21
N LEU A 382 -27.01 1.07 27.95
CA LEU A 382 -26.61 -0.33 27.75
C LEU A 382 -25.64 -0.47 26.57
N PHE A 383 -25.91 0.18 25.43
CA PHE A 383 -25.00 0.15 24.28
C PHE A 383 -23.65 0.81 24.57
N MET A 384 -23.62 1.91 25.35
CA MET A 384 -22.35 2.52 25.77
C MET A 384 -21.52 1.58 26.64
N ILE A 385 -22.13 0.97 27.68
CA ILE A 385 -21.44 0.01 28.56
C ILE A 385 -20.97 -1.20 27.76
N ALA A 386 -21.84 -1.79 26.93
CA ALA A 386 -21.51 -2.94 26.12
C ALA A 386 -20.33 -2.64 25.18
N GLY A 387 -20.32 -1.46 24.55
CA GLY A 387 -19.20 -1.02 23.71
C GLY A 387 -17.90 -0.83 24.49
N LEU A 388 -17.95 -0.25 25.70
CA LEU A 388 -16.77 -0.12 26.57
C LEU A 388 -16.22 -1.47 27.02
N LEU A 389 -17.09 -2.37 27.48
CA LEU A 389 -16.69 -3.72 27.88
C LEU A 389 -16.13 -4.52 26.69
N GLY A 390 -16.72 -4.37 25.51
CA GLY A 390 -16.22 -4.98 24.28
C GLY A 390 -14.83 -4.50 23.90
N GLN A 391 -14.53 -3.21 24.06
CA GLN A 391 -13.18 -2.68 23.85
C GLN A 391 -12.18 -3.30 24.83
N LEU A 392 -12.50 -3.28 26.12
CA LEU A 392 -11.63 -3.82 27.17
C LEU A 392 -11.37 -5.32 26.94
N PHE A 393 -12.40 -6.09 26.62
CA PHE A 393 -12.29 -7.52 26.31
C PHE A 393 -11.33 -7.80 25.15
N LEU A 394 -11.40 -7.02 24.06
CA LEU A 394 -10.50 -7.18 22.91
C LEU A 394 -9.04 -6.83 23.23
N ILE A 395 -8.82 -5.84 24.12
CA ILE A 395 -7.48 -5.51 24.60
C ILE A 395 -6.93 -6.65 25.46
N PHE A 396 -7.70 -7.12 26.45
CA PHE A 396 -7.26 -8.20 27.35
C PHE A 396 -7.01 -9.55 26.63
N THR A 397 -7.69 -9.81 25.52
CA THR A 397 -7.49 -11.01 24.71
C THR A 397 -6.35 -10.89 23.68
N GLY A 398 -5.58 -9.79 23.70
CA GLY A 398 -4.47 -9.55 22.77
C GLY A 398 -4.91 -9.22 21.34
N LYS A 399 -6.19 -8.93 21.11
CA LYS A 399 -6.79 -8.65 19.79
C LYS A 399 -6.80 -7.15 19.46
N GLU A 400 -5.76 -6.43 19.86
CA GLU A 400 -5.66 -4.97 19.71
C GLU A 400 -5.74 -4.51 18.24
N LEU A 401 -4.99 -5.15 17.34
CA LEU A 401 -5.01 -4.79 15.91
C LEU A 401 -6.41 -4.94 15.29
N PHE A 402 -7.17 -5.93 15.77
CA PHE A 402 -8.55 -6.14 15.36
C PHE A 402 -9.47 -5.05 15.92
N LEU A 403 -9.32 -4.68 17.20
CA LEU A 403 -10.04 -3.55 17.80
C LEU A 403 -9.80 -2.25 17.02
N ARG A 404 -8.55 -1.92 16.69
CA ARG A 404 -8.19 -0.74 15.90
C ARG A 404 -8.93 -0.69 14.55
N LYS A 405 -9.02 -1.84 13.86
CA LYS A 405 -9.77 -1.98 12.60
C LYS A 405 -11.27 -1.77 12.80
N ILE A 406 -11.86 -2.31 13.87
CA ILE A 406 -13.28 -2.11 14.21
C ILE A 406 -13.58 -0.65 14.53
N LEU A 407 -12.77 0.00 15.37
CA LEU A 407 -12.97 1.40 15.73
C LEU A 407 -12.84 2.31 14.50
N ALA A 408 -11.84 2.09 13.66
CA ALA A 408 -11.69 2.80 12.40
C ALA A 408 -12.91 2.63 11.49
N LEU A 409 -13.46 1.42 11.39
CA LEU A 409 -14.70 1.15 10.66
C LEU A 409 -15.90 1.89 11.29
N GLY A 410 -16.03 1.85 12.62
CA GLY A 410 -17.06 2.57 13.36
C GLY A 410 -17.02 4.08 13.07
N ALA A 411 -15.84 4.69 13.16
CA ALA A 411 -15.65 6.10 12.81
C ALA A 411 -16.00 6.39 11.34
N ALA A 412 -15.53 5.53 10.42
CA ALA A 412 -15.79 5.64 9.00
C ALA A 412 -17.29 5.54 8.65
N ILE A 413 -18.08 4.89 9.50
CA ILE A 413 -19.52 4.73 9.29
C ILE A 413 -20.33 5.85 9.96
N VAL A 414 -20.06 6.08 11.24
CA VAL A 414 -20.89 6.88 12.12
C VAL A 414 -20.88 8.35 11.71
N PHE A 415 -19.70 8.93 11.48
CA PHE A 415 -19.58 10.37 11.26
C PHE A 415 -20.14 10.84 9.91
N PRO A 416 -19.89 10.15 8.77
CA PRO A 416 -20.55 10.52 7.51
C PRO A 416 -22.06 10.40 7.58
N SER A 417 -22.57 9.35 8.27
CA SER A 417 -24.00 9.16 8.47
C SER A 417 -24.61 10.30 9.29
N LEU A 418 -23.97 10.67 10.41
CA LEU A 418 -24.37 11.82 11.22
C LEU A 418 -24.30 13.14 10.46
N ALA A 419 -23.26 13.36 9.66
CA ALA A 419 -23.10 14.57 8.86
C ALA A 419 -24.30 14.75 7.90
N ILE A 420 -24.71 13.68 7.21
CA ILE A 420 -25.84 13.72 6.28
C ILE A 420 -27.18 13.82 7.01
N ILE A 421 -27.43 12.97 8.02
CA ILE A 421 -28.71 12.97 8.74
C ILE A 421 -28.95 14.33 9.40
N THR A 422 -27.98 14.83 10.18
CA THR A 422 -28.17 16.05 10.96
C THR A 422 -28.13 17.31 10.10
N GLN A 423 -27.24 17.39 9.10
CA GLN A 423 -27.05 18.63 8.33
C GLN A 423 -27.80 18.62 7.01
N PHE A 424 -27.98 17.49 6.33
CA PHE A 424 -28.67 17.43 5.04
C PHE A 424 -30.18 17.18 5.21
N LEU A 425 -30.58 16.24 6.08
CA LEU A 425 -31.98 15.84 6.23
C LEU A 425 -32.73 16.64 7.31
N GLU A 426 -32.15 16.78 8.50
CA GLU A 426 -32.80 17.43 9.64
C GLU A 426 -32.52 18.94 9.78
N GLY A 427 -31.43 19.46 9.21
CA GLY A 427 -31.01 20.84 9.43
C GLY A 427 -32.08 21.86 8.96
N ARG A 428 -32.84 22.46 9.89
CA ARG A 428 -33.83 23.51 9.59
C ARG A 428 -33.28 24.91 9.91
N GLY A 429 -33.71 25.91 9.14
CA GLY A 429 -33.56 27.34 9.46
C GLY A 429 -32.14 27.93 9.41
N LYS A 430 -31.14 27.19 8.92
CA LYS A 430 -29.75 27.66 8.76
C LYS A 430 -29.40 27.70 7.27
N GLY A 431 -28.64 28.72 6.84
CA GLY A 431 -28.19 28.84 5.46
C GLY A 431 -27.42 27.61 4.97
N TRP A 432 -27.57 27.26 3.70
CA TRP A 432 -26.96 26.08 3.06
C TRP A 432 -25.43 26.03 3.27
N LEU A 433 -24.75 27.19 3.26
CA LEU A 433 -23.31 27.29 3.49
C LEU A 433 -22.91 26.76 4.88
N LEU A 434 -23.59 27.21 5.94
CA LEU A 434 -23.30 26.80 7.30
C LEU A 434 -23.57 25.30 7.51
N ARG A 435 -24.60 24.76 6.84
CA ARG A 435 -24.93 23.32 6.88
C ARG A 435 -23.85 22.48 6.19
N PHE A 436 -23.36 22.93 5.03
CA PHE A 436 -22.25 22.29 4.33
C PHE A 436 -20.97 22.27 5.18
N LEU A 437 -20.58 23.43 5.73
CA LEU A 437 -19.39 23.53 6.58
C LEU A 437 -19.50 22.66 7.84
N LYS A 438 -20.67 22.60 8.46
CA LYS A 438 -20.92 21.70 9.61
C LYS A 438 -20.85 20.23 9.23
N ALA A 439 -21.35 19.84 8.06
CA ALA A 439 -21.26 18.47 7.58
C ALA A 439 -19.79 18.06 7.39
N CYS A 440 -19.01 18.90 6.70
CA CYS A 440 -17.57 18.70 6.54
C CYS A 440 -16.85 18.65 7.90
N PHE A 441 -17.22 19.52 8.85
CA PHE A 441 -16.64 19.51 10.19
C PHE A 441 -16.93 18.21 10.95
N ILE A 442 -18.17 17.70 10.92
CA ILE A 442 -18.53 16.41 11.53
C ILE A 442 -17.71 15.28 10.91
N SER A 443 -17.56 15.26 9.59
CA SER A 443 -16.73 14.28 8.89
C SER A 443 -15.25 14.38 9.26
N LEU A 444 -14.72 15.60 9.41
CA LEU A 444 -13.35 15.83 9.88
C LEU A 444 -13.14 15.37 11.33
N LEU A 445 -14.12 15.56 12.22
CA LEU A 445 -14.07 14.97 13.57
C LEU A 445 -13.95 13.45 13.48
N GLY A 446 -14.73 12.82 12.61
CA GLY A 446 -14.64 11.38 12.34
C GLY A 446 -13.29 10.95 11.78
N ALA A 447 -12.70 11.75 10.89
CA ALA A 447 -11.38 11.51 10.34
C ALA A 447 -10.28 11.50 11.43
N VAL A 448 -10.41 12.34 12.45
CA VAL A 448 -9.51 12.37 13.61
C VAL A 448 -9.63 11.08 14.42
N PHE A 449 -10.85 10.67 14.78
CA PHE A 449 -11.07 9.42 15.50
C PHE A 449 -10.59 8.20 14.69
N LEU A 450 -10.79 8.21 13.37
CA LEU A 450 -10.31 7.17 12.47
C LEU A 450 -8.79 7.13 12.45
N ALA A 451 -8.13 8.28 12.26
CA ALA A 451 -6.68 8.37 12.25
C ALA A 451 -6.06 7.95 13.59
N ALA A 452 -6.67 8.35 14.72
CA ALA A 452 -6.28 7.94 16.07
C ALA A 452 -6.46 6.43 16.30
N SER A 453 -7.54 5.84 15.79
CA SER A 453 -7.80 4.40 15.92
C SER A 453 -6.70 3.57 15.26
N LEU A 454 -6.27 3.99 14.06
CA LEU A 454 -5.23 3.30 13.29
C LEU A 454 -3.80 3.71 13.68
N ALA A 455 -3.63 4.55 14.70
CA ALA A 455 -2.35 5.14 15.07
C ALA A 455 -1.38 4.13 15.75
N HIS A 456 -0.83 3.25 14.90
CA HIS A 456 0.07 2.15 15.20
C HIS A 456 1.02 1.92 14.00
N ILE A 457 2.28 1.57 14.26
CA ILE A 457 3.35 1.50 13.26
C ILE A 457 3.02 0.53 12.10
N SER A 458 2.38 -0.60 12.39
CA SER A 458 2.05 -1.61 11.38
C SER A 458 1.18 -1.06 10.24
N PHE A 459 0.29 -0.11 10.53
CA PHE A 459 -0.54 0.51 9.50
C PHE A 459 0.18 1.63 8.74
N ILE A 460 1.05 2.40 9.42
CA ILE A 460 1.90 3.43 8.76
C ILE A 460 2.83 2.76 7.75
N LEU A 461 3.44 1.64 8.13
CA LEU A 461 4.31 0.84 7.28
C LEU A 461 3.55 -0.03 6.26
N ASN A 462 2.21 0.04 6.24
CA ASN A 462 1.34 -0.71 5.32
C ASN A 462 1.49 -2.24 5.41
N VAL A 463 1.97 -2.75 6.54
CA VAL A 463 1.99 -4.19 6.88
C VAL A 463 0.57 -4.64 7.18
N ASP A 464 -0.14 -3.87 8.01
CA ASP A 464 -1.57 -4.01 8.20
C ASP A 464 -2.32 -3.00 7.35
N GLN A 465 -3.43 -3.44 6.74
CA GLN A 465 -4.32 -2.57 5.98
C GLN A 465 -5.72 -2.53 6.59
N PHE A 466 -6.39 -1.40 6.42
CA PHE A 466 -7.79 -1.28 6.75
C PHE A 466 -8.65 -2.01 5.70
N ALA A 467 -9.03 -3.26 5.98
CA ALA A 467 -9.87 -4.06 5.08
C ALA A 467 -11.32 -3.55 4.97
N GLY A 468 -11.75 -2.69 5.90
CA GLY A 468 -13.12 -2.17 5.99
C GLY A 468 -13.48 -1.07 4.98
N VAL A 469 -12.60 -0.71 4.03
CA VAL A 469 -12.84 0.37 3.06
C VAL A 469 -14.15 0.16 2.30
N LYS A 470 -14.39 -1.05 1.77
CA LYS A 470 -15.62 -1.35 1.03
C LYS A 470 -16.88 -1.18 1.90
N LEU A 471 -16.85 -1.69 3.14
CA LEU A 471 -17.96 -1.55 4.08
C LEU A 471 -18.21 -0.09 4.46
N SER A 472 -17.14 0.71 4.60
CA SER A 472 -17.26 2.14 4.90
C SER A 472 -17.92 2.96 3.78
N PHE A 473 -17.96 2.45 2.54
CA PHE A 473 -18.72 3.08 1.45
C PHE A 473 -20.19 2.66 1.43
N ILE A 474 -20.50 1.42 1.83
CA ILE A 474 -21.84 0.84 1.72
C ILE A 474 -22.70 1.22 2.93
N LEU A 475 -22.18 1.03 4.13
CA LEU A 475 -22.97 1.13 5.36
C LEU A 475 -23.48 2.55 5.64
N PRO A 476 -22.72 3.64 5.45
CA PRO A 476 -23.25 4.99 5.65
C PRO A 476 -24.40 5.32 4.71
N VAL A 477 -24.25 4.92 3.44
CA VAL A 477 -25.31 5.09 2.45
C VAL A 477 -26.55 4.32 2.89
N LEU A 478 -26.39 3.06 3.30
CA LEU A 478 -27.50 2.23 3.79
C LEU A 478 -28.21 2.87 5.01
N LEU A 479 -27.46 3.34 6.01
CA LEU A 479 -28.02 3.96 7.22
C LEU A 479 -28.74 5.28 6.90
N VAL A 480 -28.15 6.11 6.05
CA VAL A 480 -28.78 7.34 5.56
C VAL A 480 -30.06 7.04 4.78
N SER A 481 -30.06 5.99 3.96
CA SER A 481 -31.23 5.55 3.20
C SER A 481 -32.34 5.05 4.11
N ILE A 482 -32.03 4.20 5.10
CA ILE A 482 -32.99 3.72 6.11
C ILE A 482 -33.66 4.91 6.81
N TYR A 483 -32.85 5.87 7.28
CA TYR A 483 -33.36 7.07 7.93
C TYR A 483 -34.24 7.91 6.97
N TYR A 484 -33.80 8.09 5.72
CA TYR A 484 -34.55 8.84 4.71
C TYR A 484 -35.93 8.22 4.41
N PHE A 485 -35.99 6.91 4.19
CA PHE A 485 -37.24 6.21 3.92
C PHE A 485 -38.16 6.16 5.13
N SER A 486 -37.61 6.02 6.35
CA SER A 486 -38.38 6.13 7.59
C SER A 486 -39.10 7.48 7.70
N GLN A 487 -38.39 8.59 7.43
CA GLN A 487 -38.96 9.94 7.43
C GLN A 487 -39.98 10.14 6.31
N TYR A 488 -39.72 9.60 5.12
CA TYR A 488 -40.65 9.65 3.99
C TYR A 488 -42.00 9.00 4.31
N VAL A 489 -41.97 7.84 4.98
CA VAL A 489 -43.16 7.11 5.40
C VAL A 489 -43.88 7.83 6.54
N SER A 490 -43.15 8.26 7.58
CA SER A 490 -43.73 8.94 8.75
C SER A 490 -44.47 10.24 8.40
N MET A 491 -44.05 10.97 7.38
CA MET A 491 -44.70 12.21 6.94
C MET A 491 -46.07 11.98 6.26
N SER A 492 -46.35 10.74 5.84
CA SER A 492 -47.57 10.42 5.11
C SER A 492 -48.74 9.99 5.99
N GLY A 493 -48.52 9.74 7.29
CA GLY A 493 -49.57 9.34 8.24
C GLY A 493 -49.95 7.86 8.25
N ASP A 494 -49.37 7.02 7.38
CA ASP A 494 -49.68 5.59 7.26
C ASP A 494 -48.77 4.70 8.13
N SER A 495 -49.26 3.51 8.49
CA SER A 495 -48.46 2.48 9.14
C SER A 495 -47.28 2.04 8.26
N TYR A 496 -46.08 1.90 8.85
CA TYR A 496 -44.84 1.59 8.14
C TYR A 496 -44.95 0.38 7.21
N PHE A 497 -45.68 -0.66 7.63
CA PHE A 497 -45.88 -1.89 6.86
C PHE A 497 -46.82 -1.71 5.66
N ASN A 498 -47.91 -0.95 5.82
CA ASN A 498 -48.91 -0.75 4.75
C ASN A 498 -48.35 0.08 3.58
N LYS A 499 -47.41 0.99 3.87
CA LYS A 499 -46.78 1.80 2.84
C LYS A 499 -45.66 1.08 2.11
N ILE A 500 -44.96 0.15 2.76
CA ILE A 500 -44.00 -0.73 2.06
C ILE A 500 -44.75 -1.62 1.08
N THR A 501 -45.88 -2.21 1.49
CA THR A 501 -46.73 -2.97 0.57
C THR A 501 -47.25 -2.07 -0.56
N GLU A 502 -47.72 -0.85 -0.27
CA GLU A 502 -48.13 0.11 -1.31
C GLU A 502 -46.99 0.57 -2.24
N LEU A 503 -45.75 0.67 -1.74
CA LEU A 503 -44.55 0.97 -2.53
C LEU A 503 -44.12 -0.20 -3.41
N LEU A 504 -44.31 -1.43 -2.92
CA LEU A 504 -44.07 -2.67 -3.68
C LEU A 504 -45.18 -2.91 -4.71
N ASP A 505 -46.41 -2.48 -4.40
CA ASP A 505 -47.59 -2.57 -5.28
C ASP A 505 -47.65 -1.43 -6.31
N LYS A 506 -46.79 -0.40 -6.18
CA LYS A 506 -46.66 0.65 -7.19
C LYS A 506 -46.10 0.08 -8.49
N GLU A 507 -46.79 0.35 -9.58
CA GLU A 507 -46.34 0.00 -10.93
C GLU A 507 -44.93 0.55 -11.23
N ILE A 508 -43.93 -0.33 -11.22
CA ILE A 508 -42.57 0.02 -11.58
C ILE A 508 -42.51 0.18 -13.10
N ARG A 509 -42.56 1.42 -13.58
CA ARG A 509 -42.30 1.72 -15.00
C ARG A 509 -40.90 1.24 -15.38
N ILE A 510 -40.72 0.72 -16.61
CA ILE A 510 -39.42 0.27 -17.14
C ILE A 510 -38.32 1.33 -16.95
N LYS A 511 -38.66 2.62 -17.05
CA LYS A 511 -37.74 3.76 -16.81
C LYS A 511 -37.15 3.78 -15.39
N HIS A 512 -37.91 3.36 -14.38
CA HIS A 512 -37.44 3.27 -12.99
C HIS A 512 -36.53 2.05 -12.79
N LEU A 513 -36.88 0.93 -13.41
CA LEU A 513 -36.08 -0.29 -13.37
C LEU A 513 -34.73 -0.09 -14.08
N LEU A 514 -34.73 0.63 -15.21
CA LEU A 514 -33.54 1.02 -15.96
C LEU A 514 -32.69 2.04 -15.18
N LEU A 515 -33.30 3.00 -14.48
CA LEU A 515 -32.58 3.93 -13.59
C LEU A 515 -31.93 3.18 -12.41
N CYS A 516 -32.65 2.26 -11.76
CA CYS A 516 -32.12 1.44 -10.68
C CYS A 516 -30.98 0.53 -11.17
N ALA A 517 -31.11 -0.07 -12.36
CA ALA A 517 -30.04 -0.85 -12.98
C ALA A 517 -28.80 0.00 -13.25
N VAL A 518 -28.97 1.22 -13.80
CA VAL A 518 -27.85 2.16 -14.01
C VAL A 518 -27.20 2.60 -12.69
N LEU A 519 -27.98 2.89 -11.65
CA LEU A 519 -27.46 3.24 -10.32
C LEU A 519 -26.75 2.06 -9.64
N ALA A 520 -27.29 0.85 -9.78
CA ALA A 520 -26.68 -0.37 -9.23
C ALA A 520 -25.37 -0.70 -9.95
N VAL A 521 -25.34 -0.63 -11.29
CA VAL A 521 -24.12 -0.79 -12.10
C VAL A 521 -23.12 0.32 -11.77
N GLY A 522 -23.56 1.58 -11.67
CA GLY A 522 -22.71 2.70 -11.27
C GLY A 522 -22.11 2.54 -9.87
N GLY A 523 -22.93 2.08 -8.90
CA GLY A 523 -22.49 1.74 -7.55
C GLY A 523 -21.53 0.56 -7.50
N LEU A 524 -21.75 -0.47 -8.32
CA LEU A 524 -20.88 -1.63 -8.42
C LEU A 524 -19.53 -1.26 -9.05
N ILE A 525 -19.53 -0.50 -10.16
CA ILE A 525 -18.33 0.08 -10.77
C ILE A 525 -17.59 0.96 -9.75
N TYR A 526 -18.32 1.73 -8.95
CA TYR A 526 -17.73 2.57 -7.92
C TYR A 526 -17.01 1.77 -6.83
N ILE A 527 -17.62 0.68 -6.35
CA ILE A 527 -17.06 -0.20 -5.32
C ILE A 527 -15.88 -1.01 -5.88
N THR A 528 -15.95 -1.49 -7.12
CA THR A 528 -14.85 -2.22 -7.77
C THR A 528 -13.66 -1.30 -8.09
N ARG A 529 -13.91 0.00 -8.29
CA ARG A 529 -12.86 1.04 -8.38
C ARG A 529 -12.26 1.44 -7.03
N THR A 530 -12.86 1.06 -5.89
CA THR A 530 -12.29 1.31 -4.56
C THR A 530 -11.43 0.14 -4.08
N GLY A 531 -10.11 0.36 -3.99
CA GLY A 531 -9.15 -0.61 -3.50
C GLY A 531 -7.78 -0.47 -4.17
N ASN A 532 -6.86 -1.36 -3.82
CA ASN A 532 -5.48 -1.31 -4.32
C ASN A 532 -5.34 -1.81 -5.77
N ASN A 533 -6.28 -2.62 -6.28
CA ASN A 533 -6.28 -3.14 -7.66
C ASN A 533 -7.66 -2.90 -8.31
N PRO A 534 -7.88 -1.77 -8.98
CA PRO A 534 -9.14 -1.52 -9.69
C PRO A 534 -9.25 -2.47 -10.90
N LEU A 535 -10.33 -3.25 -10.98
CA LEU A 535 -10.61 -4.14 -12.13
C LEU A 535 -10.86 -3.37 -13.44
N ILE A 536 -11.18 -2.08 -13.34
CA ILE A 536 -11.57 -1.23 -14.47
C ILE A 536 -10.53 -0.11 -14.60
N GLN A 537 -9.92 -0.01 -15.79
CA GLN A 537 -8.94 1.03 -16.09
C GLN A 537 -9.57 2.44 -16.02
N ILE A 538 -8.75 3.41 -15.61
CA ILE A 538 -9.13 4.81 -15.51
C ILE A 538 -9.23 5.40 -16.92
N THR A 539 -10.22 6.26 -17.16
CA THR A 539 -10.38 6.91 -18.48
C THR A 539 -9.24 7.90 -18.74
N LYS A 540 -8.81 8.05 -20.00
CA LYS A 540 -7.74 9.00 -20.38
C LYS A 540 -8.04 10.44 -19.94
N ILE A 541 -9.31 10.85 -20.01
CA ILE A 541 -9.76 12.18 -19.57
C ILE A 541 -9.57 12.36 -18.06
N GLU A 542 -9.90 11.34 -17.27
CA GLU A 542 -9.72 11.36 -15.82
C GLU A 542 -8.23 11.38 -15.44
N VAL A 543 -7.37 10.66 -16.16
CA VAL A 543 -5.91 10.73 -15.99
C VAL A 543 -5.42 12.15 -16.29
N MET A 544 -5.79 12.72 -17.43
CA MET A 544 -5.41 14.10 -17.81
C MET A 544 -5.88 15.14 -16.78
N ALA A 545 -7.12 15.03 -16.29
CA ALA A 545 -7.65 15.93 -15.27
C ALA A 545 -6.89 15.79 -13.94
N ARG A 546 -6.54 14.56 -13.55
CA ARG A 546 -5.74 14.30 -12.34
C ARG A 546 -4.33 14.86 -12.46
N ASP A 547 -3.68 14.68 -13.61
CA ASP A 547 -2.34 15.19 -13.86
C ASP A 547 -2.32 16.72 -13.88
N LEU A 548 -3.35 17.36 -14.46
CA LEU A 548 -3.51 18.81 -14.41
C LEU A 548 -3.66 19.32 -12.97
N LEU A 549 -4.55 18.69 -12.18
CA LEU A 549 -4.71 19.04 -10.76
C LEU A 549 -3.43 18.83 -9.95
N GLU A 550 -2.70 17.76 -10.23
CA GLU A 550 -1.43 17.45 -9.56
C GLU A 550 -0.35 18.49 -9.87
N ARG A 551 -0.26 18.93 -11.13
CA ARG A 551 0.67 20.01 -11.54
C ARG A 551 0.37 21.34 -10.87
N PHE A 552 -0.90 21.69 -10.70
CA PHE A 552 -1.29 22.96 -10.07
C PHE A 552 -1.25 22.93 -8.54
N LEU A 553 -1.60 21.80 -7.92
CA LEU A 553 -1.83 21.73 -6.47
C LEU A 553 -0.75 20.97 -5.70
N PHE A 554 0.19 20.32 -6.40
CA PHE A 554 1.23 19.43 -5.85
C PHE A 554 0.69 18.16 -5.14
N ILE A 555 -0.43 18.26 -4.43
CA ILE A 555 -1.19 17.18 -3.82
C ILE A 555 -2.62 17.23 -4.37
N ARG A 556 -2.95 16.25 -5.22
CA ARG A 556 -4.27 16.19 -5.87
C ARG A 556 -5.38 15.80 -4.89
N PRO A 557 -6.54 16.48 -4.91
CA PRO A 557 -7.74 16.04 -4.20
C PRO A 557 -8.29 14.76 -4.79
N ARG A 558 -9.17 14.08 -4.04
CA ARG A 558 -9.89 12.95 -4.62
C ARG A 558 -10.93 13.42 -5.61
N PHE A 559 -10.85 12.88 -6.83
CA PHE A 559 -11.78 13.22 -7.90
C PHE A 559 -13.26 13.05 -7.51
N LYS A 560 -13.56 12.11 -6.61
CA LYS A 560 -14.90 11.86 -6.07
C LYS A 560 -15.44 13.01 -5.23
N GLU A 561 -14.58 13.73 -4.50
CA GLU A 561 -14.96 14.89 -3.68
C GLU A 561 -15.33 16.08 -4.58
N ILE A 562 -14.64 16.23 -5.72
CA ILE A 562 -14.89 17.29 -6.72
C ILE A 562 -16.30 17.17 -7.31
N ILE A 563 -16.84 15.95 -7.45
CA ILE A 563 -18.20 15.74 -7.98
C ILE A 563 -19.24 15.74 -6.85
N GLY A 564 -18.94 15.07 -5.73
CA GLY A 564 -19.94 14.88 -4.68
C GLY A 564 -20.23 16.13 -3.85
N HIS A 565 -19.26 17.01 -3.58
CA HIS A 565 -19.50 18.25 -2.82
C HIS A 565 -20.38 19.26 -3.57
N PRO A 566 -20.22 19.50 -4.88
CA PRO A 566 -21.18 20.29 -5.64
C PRO A 566 -22.61 19.72 -5.60
N CYS A 567 -22.76 18.39 -5.71
CA CYS A 567 -24.06 17.72 -5.56
C CYS A 567 -24.64 17.86 -4.15
N PHE A 568 -23.80 17.87 -3.11
CA PHE A 568 -24.21 18.19 -1.74
C PHE A 568 -24.81 19.61 -1.68
N ILE A 569 -24.10 20.60 -2.20
CA ILE A 569 -24.49 22.01 -2.12
C ILE A 569 -25.81 22.27 -2.86
N ILE A 570 -25.94 21.79 -4.11
CA ILE A 570 -27.19 21.95 -4.86
C ILE A 570 -28.33 21.21 -4.17
N GLY A 571 -28.05 20.05 -3.57
CA GLY A 571 -28.96 19.32 -2.71
C GLY A 571 -29.48 20.21 -1.59
N LEU A 572 -28.61 20.80 -0.78
CA LEU A 572 -29.01 21.69 0.32
C LEU A 572 -29.86 22.88 -0.14
N VAL A 573 -29.52 23.50 -1.28
CA VAL A 573 -30.31 24.62 -1.84
C VAL A 573 -31.71 24.17 -2.28
N LEU A 574 -31.83 22.94 -2.77
CA LEU A 574 -33.08 22.32 -3.19
C LEU A 574 -33.88 21.70 -2.04
N ALA A 575 -33.28 21.53 -0.86
CA ALA A 575 -33.90 20.85 0.28
C ALA A 575 -35.25 21.47 0.65
N ASP A 576 -35.33 22.80 0.62
CA ASP A 576 -36.53 23.54 0.99
C ASP A 576 -37.68 23.39 -0.03
N ARG A 577 -37.40 22.94 -1.27
CA ARG A 577 -38.38 22.76 -2.35
C ARG A 577 -38.92 21.35 -2.50
N GLY A 578 -38.35 20.36 -1.81
CA GLY A 578 -38.76 18.97 -1.99
C GLY A 578 -37.88 17.89 -1.37
N ARG A 579 -37.29 18.13 -0.19
CA ARG A 579 -36.36 17.18 0.47
C ARG A 579 -36.90 15.78 0.74
N TYR A 580 -38.20 15.54 0.65
CA TYR A 580 -38.83 14.22 0.86
C TYR A 580 -39.39 13.62 -0.44
N LYS A 581 -39.01 14.13 -1.62
CA LYS A 581 -39.46 13.55 -2.89
C LYS A 581 -38.44 12.52 -3.39
N LEU A 582 -38.91 11.43 -3.98
CA LEU A 582 -38.06 10.30 -4.36
C LEU A 582 -36.92 10.69 -5.34
N TYR A 583 -37.14 11.68 -6.21
CA TYR A 583 -36.12 12.18 -7.13
C TYR A 583 -34.94 12.91 -6.43
N TYR A 584 -35.08 13.24 -5.15
CA TYR A 584 -34.05 13.90 -4.35
C TYR A 584 -33.03 12.89 -3.76
N TYR A 585 -33.39 11.60 -3.73
CA TYR A 585 -32.57 10.53 -3.18
C TYR A 585 -31.19 10.35 -3.84
N PRO A 586 -31.03 10.45 -5.18
CA PRO A 586 -29.71 10.39 -5.81
C PRO A 586 -28.75 11.50 -5.32
N LEU A 587 -29.27 12.70 -5.03
CA LEU A 587 -28.45 13.80 -4.49
C LEU A 587 -27.98 13.48 -3.06
N ILE A 588 -28.82 12.83 -2.24
CA ILE A 588 -28.44 12.37 -0.90
C ILE A 588 -27.30 11.35 -0.98
N ILE A 589 -27.37 10.40 -1.91
CA ILE A 589 -26.31 9.39 -2.10
C ILE A 589 -25.00 10.07 -2.51
N LEU A 590 -25.03 10.97 -3.51
CA LEU A 590 -23.82 11.68 -3.96
C LEU A 590 -23.23 12.56 -2.86
N ALA A 591 -24.07 13.22 -2.06
CA ALA A 591 -23.66 13.97 -0.89
C ALA A 591 -23.01 13.08 0.18
N ALA A 592 -23.59 11.91 0.45
CA ALA A 592 -23.02 10.93 1.38
C ALA A 592 -21.67 10.43 0.89
N ILE A 593 -21.53 10.12 -0.41
CA ILE A 593 -20.26 9.70 -1.02
C ILE A 593 -19.17 10.74 -0.82
N ALA A 594 -19.47 12.05 -0.94
CA ALA A 594 -18.48 13.10 -0.66
C ALA A 594 -17.99 13.05 0.80
N GLN A 595 -18.90 12.95 1.77
CA GLN A 595 -18.54 12.89 3.19
C GLN A 595 -17.77 11.61 3.54
N ILE A 596 -18.12 10.47 2.95
CA ILE A 596 -17.38 9.22 3.12
C ILE A 596 -15.95 9.35 2.58
N ASN A 597 -15.75 10.03 1.45
CA ASN A 597 -14.43 10.20 0.86
C ASN A 597 -13.47 11.03 1.72
N ILE A 598 -13.99 11.98 2.51
CA ILE A 598 -13.20 12.69 3.53
C ILE A 598 -12.56 11.67 4.48
N LEU A 599 -13.35 10.80 5.13
CA LEU A 599 -12.80 9.81 6.08
C LEU A 599 -11.94 8.77 5.39
N ASN A 600 -12.33 8.33 4.19
CA ASN A 600 -11.52 7.42 3.40
C ASN A 600 -10.12 8.02 3.10
N THR A 601 -9.94 9.35 3.16
CA THR A 601 -8.61 9.97 2.93
C THR A 601 -7.66 9.60 4.05
N PHE A 602 -8.17 9.48 5.26
CA PHE A 602 -7.43 9.10 6.46
C PHE A 602 -7.35 7.59 6.68
N SER A 603 -8.19 6.79 5.99
CA SER A 603 -8.11 5.32 5.99
C SER A 603 -6.85 4.77 5.33
N HIS A 604 -6.23 5.52 4.41
CA HIS A 604 -4.91 5.19 3.86
C HIS A 604 -3.81 5.80 4.74
N ILE A 605 -3.68 5.26 5.95
CA ILE A 605 -2.78 5.77 6.99
C ILE A 605 -1.29 5.73 6.63
N HIS A 606 -0.89 4.95 5.63
CA HIS A 606 0.47 5.02 5.12
C HIS A 606 0.79 6.36 4.42
N THR A 607 -0.23 7.13 4.01
CA THR A 607 -0.06 8.50 3.55
C THR A 607 0.18 9.42 4.75
N PRO A 608 1.19 10.32 4.70
CA PRO A 608 1.40 11.29 5.77
C PRO A 608 0.11 12.05 6.12
N LEU A 609 -0.06 12.35 7.40
CA LEU A 609 -1.22 13.07 7.90
C LEU A 609 -1.37 14.43 7.22
N ILE A 610 -0.27 15.16 7.05
CA ILE A 610 -0.28 16.49 6.41
C ILE A 610 -0.74 16.42 4.95
N VAL A 611 -0.30 15.40 4.22
CA VAL A 611 -0.73 15.16 2.83
C VAL A 611 -2.22 14.84 2.78
N SER A 612 -2.72 14.06 3.74
CA SER A 612 -4.13 13.73 3.86
C SER A 612 -5.00 14.97 4.16
N LEU A 613 -4.53 15.86 5.05
CA LEU A 613 -5.19 17.12 5.38
C LEU A 613 -5.25 18.07 4.19
N VAL A 614 -4.13 18.28 3.49
CA VAL A 614 -4.05 19.13 2.30
C VAL A 614 -4.94 18.58 1.19
N ARG A 615 -4.94 17.26 0.97
CA ARG A 615 -5.82 16.59 0.00
C ARG A 615 -7.29 16.86 0.28
N THR A 616 -7.73 16.69 1.52
CA THR A 616 -9.11 16.95 1.94
C THR A 616 -9.46 18.43 1.85
N PHE A 617 -8.54 19.33 2.21
CA PHE A 617 -8.74 20.76 2.02
C PHE A 617 -9.01 21.09 0.55
N HIS A 618 -8.18 20.59 -0.38
CA HIS A 618 -8.40 20.75 -1.81
C HIS A 618 -9.75 20.20 -2.29
N GLY A 619 -10.17 19.04 -1.78
CA GLY A 619 -11.47 18.48 -2.12
C GLY A 619 -12.64 19.37 -1.69
N ILE A 620 -12.57 19.94 -0.48
CA ILE A 620 -13.62 20.78 0.08
C ILE A 620 -13.73 22.12 -0.66
N TRP A 621 -12.64 22.86 -0.86
CA TRP A 621 -12.76 24.20 -1.46
C TRP A 621 -13.04 24.16 -2.96
N ILE A 622 -12.47 23.21 -3.71
CA ILE A 622 -12.79 23.02 -5.14
C ILE A 622 -14.23 22.57 -5.28
N GLY A 623 -14.66 21.62 -4.45
CA GLY A 623 -16.05 21.17 -4.39
C GLY A 623 -17.02 22.29 -4.02
N PHE A 624 -16.61 23.22 -3.15
CA PHE A 624 -17.38 24.39 -2.79
C PHE A 624 -17.56 25.36 -3.96
N LEU A 625 -16.48 25.71 -4.67
CA LEU A 625 -16.53 26.56 -5.87
C LEU A 625 -17.39 25.93 -6.97
N GLY A 626 -17.20 24.64 -7.23
CA GLY A 626 -18.04 23.90 -8.18
C GLY A 626 -19.52 23.89 -7.78
N GLY A 627 -19.82 23.78 -6.49
CA GLY A 627 -21.17 23.87 -5.97
C GLY A 627 -21.81 25.25 -6.18
N ILE A 628 -21.06 26.34 -5.96
CA ILE A 628 -21.54 27.70 -6.25
C ILE A 628 -21.88 27.84 -7.74
N ILE A 629 -21.00 27.40 -8.63
CA ILE A 629 -21.21 27.47 -10.08
C ILE A 629 -22.49 26.70 -10.45
N LEU A 630 -22.68 25.48 -9.93
CA LEU A 630 -23.90 24.70 -10.16
C LEU A 630 -25.15 25.41 -9.64
N VAL A 631 -25.09 26.06 -8.48
CA VAL A 631 -26.24 26.82 -7.93
C VAL A 631 -26.58 28.01 -8.82
N ILE A 632 -25.59 28.74 -9.34
CA ILE A 632 -25.79 29.86 -10.27
C ILE A 632 -26.44 29.37 -11.57
N LEU A 633 -25.88 28.33 -12.18
CA LEU A 633 -26.42 27.72 -13.41
C LEU A 633 -27.85 27.22 -13.20
N PHE A 634 -28.12 26.57 -12.07
CA PHE A 634 -29.45 26.07 -11.75
C PHE A 634 -30.48 27.19 -11.57
N ARG A 635 -30.10 28.29 -10.89
CA ARG A 635 -30.97 29.47 -10.76
C ARG A 635 -31.24 30.12 -12.12
N TYR A 636 -30.22 30.24 -12.96
CA TYR A 636 -30.36 30.77 -14.33
C TYR A 636 -31.29 29.89 -15.17
N LEU A 637 -31.15 28.56 -15.09
CA LEU A 637 -32.00 27.62 -15.81
C LEU A 637 -33.46 27.72 -15.38
N ILE A 638 -33.73 27.82 -14.07
CA ILE A 638 -35.10 28.03 -13.56
C ILE A 638 -35.67 29.34 -14.09
N GLN A 639 -34.93 30.45 -13.98
CA GLN A 639 -35.37 31.75 -14.48
C GLN A 639 -35.66 31.72 -15.99
N TYR A 640 -34.83 31.02 -16.77
CA TYR A 640 -35.03 30.83 -18.20
C TYR A 640 -36.28 29.99 -18.52
N LEU A 641 -36.51 28.90 -17.78
CA LEU A 641 -37.68 28.04 -17.96
C LEU A 641 -38.97 28.73 -17.53
N ASP A 642 -38.94 29.52 -16.46
CA ASP A 642 -40.08 30.32 -16.00
C ASP A 642 -40.42 31.41 -17.02
N ARG A 643 -39.41 32.06 -17.62
CA ARG A 643 -39.59 33.01 -18.73
C ARG A 643 -40.12 32.41 -20.04
N LYS A 644 -40.01 31.08 -20.22
CA LYS A 644 -40.54 30.36 -21.38
C LYS A 644 -41.93 29.77 -21.15
N ARG A 645 -42.39 29.74 -19.89
CA ARG A 645 -43.68 29.19 -19.47
C ARG A 645 -44.73 30.26 -19.15
N GLY A 646 -44.30 31.49 -18.87
CA GLY A 646 -45.12 32.70 -19.02
C GLY A 646 -45.01 33.23 -20.43
#